data_AF-A0A9N9YVP1-F1
#
_entry.id   AF-A0A9N9YVP1-F1
#
_cell.length_a   1.000
_cell.length_b   1.000
_cell.length_c   1.000
_cell.angle_alpha   90.00
_cell.angle_beta   90.00
_cell.angle_gamma   90.00
#
_symmetry.space_group_name_H-M   'P 1'
#
loop_
_entity.id
_entity.type
_entity.pdbx_description
1 polymer ?
#
loop_
_entity_poly.entity_id
_entity_poly.type
_entity_poly.pdbx_seq_one_letter_code
_entity_poly.pdbx_strand_id
1 'polypeptide(L)'
;MAQLLLPHTLHSLHMRRGAFIAQTDCPCHLALTELYCGISAVIKSDGTFRIALAIYDALYLRDFHDADVVINDKTGVDGLTDHLIDYLKSYERGKLAKFIGCGVLSSVLDHSKLICSRLWLELDIVPIVIPAPAETKHNGHWVAKPVDELADSMARKSIMSFGPSTIPRLQVGWHGVVQVSLSGLAHLARLQDYKGICSPGTWETMIFFADKIRERRIKMAFFSASPQGGGVPIARHALIRFASLLGLPITWQVPKPRRGVFGVTKTIKNILRGVEPNQRMEWLDRNSIIDWVTENAKRYWLIQDGPLLSPEEGGADIVIIDDLEMIGLIPLAKAAAPNRPVLYCSHIQMRNDLIARTGTLENDIWGFVWDHVKHADAFLTYPIQESLPAEAPREKVGYLSPTFDWFDGLNKSLSLWDTGFYTHFYNSQCYKFYMTELRWPSPSFESKQELFEIFSYYAEFRCLISDKNVNPPQLVICGNRSIDDPDRKLVYEDARRDLEHVYRRFQRDISIMILGERDQVLNILVRNSHVVLQVPSSEDDEFKVAQALHAGRPVITSPIDGTSIQIQDGVNGFIVRPGDRAAVAEHLMCLFTDKRLHEGMSVAARNGMSDELTTVGNAAAWMRTNSKIAIVGVGQVGGAVANAIILTSIANEVLLVDTDVSRRDSQVRDLADVAFSQKEDTNVRAATYAEAAQCDIIVITAGSRHFIGQPSMDYTDRNISIVRSIMKEMSPFRSDAIIIVVANPVDLLTSIVQELSGLPRHQVLGSGTFLESIRLRGIVASELKVAANSIDIYVLGVQGESQVTAWSMARLGGSPLSKAMPPKSLDFDKIADECRERAQMIMQVKGATPYGIASVVASTCRSILLDKRNVRPLSHFQPEFGCCFSLPALIGRQGVIGTIHLALDDAEDAHISDSAKKLKGRLESVKENVLEDN
;
A
#
# COMPACT_ATOMS: atom_id res chain seq x y z
N MET A 1 41.30 -9.56 -60.56
CA MET A 1 39.83 -9.66 -60.36
C MET A 1 39.45 -10.87 -59.50
N ALA A 2 40.01 -11.01 -58.28
CA ALA A 2 39.60 -12.06 -57.34
C ALA A 2 40.02 -11.74 -55.88
N GLN A 3 39.66 -10.55 -55.38
CA GLN A 3 40.00 -10.16 -53.99
C GLN A 3 39.01 -9.15 -53.37
N LEU A 4 37.71 -9.26 -53.69
CA LEU A 4 36.69 -8.30 -53.21
C LEU A 4 35.36 -8.94 -52.74
N LEU A 5 35.33 -10.21 -52.34
CA LEU A 5 34.10 -10.90 -51.89
C LEU A 5 34.20 -11.60 -50.52
N LEU A 6 34.94 -11.01 -49.56
CA LEU A 6 35.13 -11.57 -48.21
C LEU A 6 34.59 -10.76 -46.99
N PRO A 7 33.75 -9.70 -47.09
CA PRO A 7 33.11 -9.14 -45.88
C PRO A 7 31.83 -9.88 -45.44
N HIS A 8 31.07 -10.48 -46.36
CA HIS A 8 29.74 -11.04 -46.05
C HIS A 8 29.78 -12.41 -45.36
N THR A 9 30.82 -13.21 -45.54
CA THR A 9 30.92 -14.56 -44.97
C THR A 9 31.39 -14.55 -43.51
N LEU A 10 32.32 -13.68 -43.12
CA LEU A 10 32.81 -13.56 -41.74
C LEU A 10 31.77 -12.96 -40.78
N HIS A 11 31.03 -11.93 -41.22
CA HIS A 11 29.92 -11.36 -40.44
C HIS A 11 28.80 -12.40 -40.24
N SER A 12 28.50 -13.21 -41.27
CA SER A 12 27.52 -14.31 -41.16
C SER A 12 27.98 -15.44 -40.25
N LEU A 13 29.28 -15.72 -40.14
CA LEU A 13 29.86 -16.75 -39.26
C LEU A 13 29.88 -16.31 -37.79
N HIS A 14 30.16 -15.04 -37.52
CA HIS A 14 30.06 -14.46 -36.17
C HIS A 14 28.60 -14.44 -35.69
N MET A 15 27.67 -14.02 -36.54
CA MET A 15 26.22 -14.08 -36.24
C MET A 15 25.72 -15.52 -36.10
N ARG A 16 26.21 -16.47 -36.89
CA ARG A 16 25.87 -17.91 -36.73
C ARG A 16 26.46 -18.53 -35.47
N ARG A 17 27.67 -18.14 -35.04
CA ARG A 17 28.26 -18.56 -33.75
C ARG A 17 27.55 -17.90 -32.57
N GLY A 18 27.24 -16.61 -32.66
CA GLY A 18 26.46 -15.89 -31.66
C GLY A 18 25.04 -16.46 -31.54
N ALA A 19 24.39 -16.80 -32.66
CA ALA A 19 23.09 -17.47 -32.68
C ALA A 19 23.14 -18.90 -32.11
N PHE A 20 24.24 -19.65 -32.32
CA PHE A 20 24.44 -20.97 -31.73
C PHE A 20 24.72 -20.91 -30.21
N ILE A 21 25.42 -19.89 -29.73
CA ILE A 21 25.60 -19.62 -28.28
C ILE A 21 24.31 -19.05 -27.66
N ALA A 22 23.51 -18.31 -28.43
CA ALA A 22 22.19 -17.84 -28.04
C ALA A 22 21.11 -18.96 -28.04
N GLN A 23 21.40 -20.16 -28.53
CA GLN A 23 20.50 -21.32 -28.40
C GLN A 23 20.33 -21.79 -26.95
N THR A 24 21.13 -21.29 -26.00
CA THR A 24 21.01 -21.55 -24.55
C THR A 24 20.25 -20.44 -23.77
N ASP A 25 19.42 -19.64 -24.42
CA ASP A 25 18.48 -18.64 -23.85
C ASP A 25 19.05 -17.47 -23.01
N CYS A 26 20.34 -17.49 -22.58
CA CYS A 26 20.97 -16.39 -21.82
C CYS A 26 22.23 -15.83 -22.51
N PRO A 27 22.24 -14.54 -22.94
CA PRO A 27 23.38 -13.93 -23.66
C PRO A 27 24.48 -13.36 -22.74
N CYS A 28 24.72 -13.92 -21.55
CA CYS A 28 25.63 -13.36 -20.54
C CYS A 28 27.09 -13.13 -21.02
N HIS A 29 27.53 -13.81 -22.07
CA HIS A 29 28.87 -13.67 -22.66
C HIS A 29 28.89 -12.88 -23.97
N LEU A 30 27.75 -12.35 -24.41
CA LEU A 30 27.59 -11.64 -25.67
C LEU A 30 27.38 -10.14 -25.42
N ALA A 31 28.15 -9.32 -26.13
CA ALA A 31 27.88 -7.89 -26.20
C ALA A 31 26.69 -7.65 -27.15
N LEU A 32 25.54 -7.26 -26.60
CA LEU A 32 24.36 -6.91 -27.39
C LEU A 32 24.42 -5.44 -27.82
N THR A 33 23.92 -5.15 -29.01
CA THR A 33 23.78 -3.76 -29.49
C THR A 33 22.56 -3.12 -28.84
N GLU A 34 22.75 -2.02 -28.12
CA GLU A 34 21.65 -1.21 -27.57
C GLU A 34 20.93 -0.47 -28.72
N LEU A 35 19.61 -0.66 -28.84
CA LEU A 35 18.77 -0.07 -29.89
C LEU A 35 17.57 0.67 -29.31
N TYR A 36 16.96 1.49 -30.14
CA TYR A 36 15.70 2.19 -29.88
C TYR A 36 14.75 1.92 -31.03
N CYS A 37 13.46 1.92 -30.76
CA CYS A 37 12.45 1.81 -31.81
C CYS A 37 11.38 2.89 -31.72
N GLY A 38 10.65 3.07 -32.81
CA GLY A 38 9.47 3.92 -32.89
C GLY A 38 8.34 3.16 -33.56
N ILE A 39 7.16 3.17 -32.97
CA ILE A 39 5.98 2.43 -33.41
C ILE A 39 4.90 3.42 -33.83
N SER A 40 4.36 3.16 -35.03
CA SER A 40 3.16 3.82 -35.55
C SER A 40 2.28 2.76 -36.22
N ALA A 41 0.97 2.87 -36.07
CA ALA A 41 0.02 1.97 -36.69
C ALA A 41 -1.28 2.71 -37.03
N VAL A 42 -1.91 2.31 -38.14
CA VAL A 42 -3.24 2.80 -38.56
C VAL A 42 -4.08 1.65 -39.07
N ILE A 43 -5.39 1.71 -38.79
CA ILE A 43 -6.36 0.77 -39.34
C ILE A 43 -6.80 1.26 -40.73
N LYS A 44 -6.73 0.38 -41.73
CA LYS A 44 -7.26 0.63 -43.06
C LYS A 44 -8.76 0.37 -43.13
N SER A 45 -9.40 0.89 -44.18
CA SER A 45 -10.83 0.72 -44.43
C SER A 45 -11.29 -0.74 -44.54
N ASP A 46 -10.39 -1.67 -44.88
CA ASP A 46 -10.64 -3.11 -44.99
C ASP A 46 -10.43 -3.88 -43.66
N GLY A 47 -10.13 -3.16 -42.57
CA GLY A 47 -9.88 -3.73 -41.24
C GLY A 47 -8.46 -4.24 -41.03
N THR A 48 -7.57 -4.12 -42.02
CA THR A 48 -6.15 -4.48 -41.86
C THR A 48 -5.38 -3.37 -41.14
N PHE A 49 -4.38 -3.74 -40.34
CA PHE A 49 -3.48 -2.79 -39.70
C PHE A 49 -2.26 -2.57 -40.59
N ARG A 50 -1.97 -1.32 -40.95
CA ARG A 50 -0.65 -0.96 -41.46
C ARG A 50 0.22 -0.54 -40.28
N ILE A 51 1.30 -1.28 -40.07
CA ILE A 51 2.20 -1.13 -38.94
C ILE A 51 3.57 -0.72 -39.47
N ALA A 52 4.16 0.30 -38.85
CA ALA A 52 5.54 0.70 -39.12
C ALA A 52 6.39 0.71 -37.84
N LEU A 53 7.61 0.16 -37.94
CA LEU A 53 8.65 0.27 -36.92
C LEU A 53 9.94 0.83 -37.51
N ALA A 54 10.43 1.93 -36.92
CA ALA A 54 11.76 2.46 -37.20
C ALA A 54 12.74 2.02 -36.12
N ILE A 55 13.94 1.53 -36.49
CA ILE A 55 14.93 1.01 -35.54
C ILE A 55 16.22 1.81 -35.62
N TYR A 56 16.73 2.26 -34.47
CA TYR A 56 17.87 3.18 -34.34
C TYR A 56 18.90 2.68 -33.33
N ASP A 57 20.17 3.06 -33.51
CA ASP A 57 21.27 2.84 -32.55
C ASP A 57 21.61 4.11 -31.74
N ALA A 58 20.58 4.92 -31.46
CA ALA A 58 20.63 6.29 -30.93
C ALA A 58 21.07 7.38 -31.92
N LEU A 59 21.86 7.09 -32.95
CA LEU A 59 22.35 8.10 -33.90
C LEU A 59 21.79 7.93 -35.31
N TYR A 60 21.81 6.69 -35.82
CA TYR A 60 21.46 6.38 -37.20
C TYR A 60 20.30 5.39 -37.26
N LEU A 61 19.47 5.55 -38.29
CA LEU A 61 18.48 4.54 -38.65
C LEU A 61 19.23 3.28 -39.08
N ARG A 62 18.92 2.16 -38.43
CA ARG A 62 19.57 0.86 -38.67
C ARG A 62 18.72 -0.09 -39.49
N ASP A 63 17.43 -0.11 -39.22
CA ASP A 63 16.50 -1.00 -39.90
C ASP A 63 15.08 -0.42 -39.87
N PHE A 64 14.20 -0.97 -40.70
CA PHE A 64 12.84 -0.50 -40.87
C PHE A 64 11.88 -1.65 -41.18
N HIS A 65 10.69 -1.62 -40.58
CA HIS A 65 9.61 -2.56 -40.84
C HIS A 65 8.35 -1.81 -41.24
N ASP A 66 7.77 -2.15 -42.40
CA ASP A 66 6.46 -1.66 -42.87
C ASP A 66 5.68 -2.87 -43.36
N ALA A 67 4.54 -3.16 -42.75
CA ALA A 67 3.73 -4.32 -43.10
C ALA A 67 2.23 -4.06 -42.91
N ASP A 68 1.45 -4.65 -43.80
CA ASP A 68 0.01 -4.82 -43.62
C ASP A 68 -0.24 -6.16 -42.91
N VAL A 69 -0.90 -6.10 -41.76
CA VAL A 69 -1.13 -7.25 -40.89
C VAL A 69 -2.63 -7.41 -40.64
N VAL A 70 -3.11 -8.63 -40.88
CA VAL A 70 -4.48 -9.03 -40.54
C VAL A 70 -4.48 -9.51 -39.09
N ILE A 71 -5.16 -8.78 -38.22
CA ILE A 71 -5.24 -9.09 -36.79
C ILE A 71 -6.60 -9.73 -36.50
N ASN A 72 -6.58 -10.93 -35.92
CA ASN A 72 -7.78 -11.71 -35.63
C ASN A 72 -8.13 -11.58 -34.13
N ASP A 73 -8.80 -10.50 -33.73
CA ASP A 73 -9.15 -10.22 -32.31
C ASP A 73 -10.35 -11.05 -31.77
N LYS A 74 -10.46 -12.33 -32.14
CA LYS A 74 -11.63 -13.17 -31.80
C LYS A 74 -11.70 -13.59 -30.32
N THR A 75 -10.70 -13.26 -29.50
CA THR A 75 -10.57 -13.78 -28.11
C THR A 75 -10.45 -12.70 -27.03
N GLY A 76 -10.59 -11.41 -27.36
CA GLY A 76 -10.39 -10.32 -26.38
C GLY A 76 -8.93 -10.09 -25.97
N VAL A 77 -7.98 -10.66 -26.73
CA VAL A 77 -6.53 -10.46 -26.60
C VAL A 77 -6.11 -9.39 -27.61
N ASP A 78 -5.21 -8.49 -27.22
CA ASP A 78 -4.68 -7.38 -28.04
C ASP A 78 -3.71 -7.92 -29.10
N GLY A 79 -4.25 -8.39 -30.24
CA GLY A 79 -3.47 -9.08 -31.27
C GLY A 79 -2.42 -8.18 -31.93
N LEU A 80 -2.60 -6.85 -31.91
CA LEU A 80 -1.59 -5.89 -32.33
C LEU A 80 -0.38 -5.91 -31.40
N THR A 81 -0.61 -5.94 -30.09
CA THR A 81 0.49 -6.07 -29.14
C THR A 81 1.25 -7.38 -29.31
N ASP A 82 0.55 -8.51 -29.45
CA ASP A 82 1.20 -9.81 -29.63
C ASP A 82 2.14 -9.80 -30.84
N HIS A 83 1.64 -9.33 -31.99
CA HIS A 83 2.44 -9.23 -33.21
C HIS A 83 3.69 -8.35 -33.02
N LEU A 84 3.53 -7.17 -32.42
CA LEU A 84 4.65 -6.24 -32.18
C LEU A 84 5.69 -6.81 -31.21
N ILE A 85 5.23 -7.42 -30.11
CA ILE A 85 6.11 -8.03 -29.10
C ILE A 85 6.89 -9.20 -29.71
N ASP A 86 6.22 -10.07 -30.47
CA ASP A 86 6.86 -11.22 -31.13
C ASP A 86 7.88 -10.78 -32.19
N TYR A 87 7.57 -9.72 -32.95
CA TYR A 87 8.50 -9.12 -33.89
C TYR A 87 9.75 -8.61 -33.17
N LEU A 88 9.59 -7.82 -32.11
CA LEU A 88 10.72 -7.27 -31.34
C LEU A 88 11.58 -8.38 -30.70
N LYS A 89 10.97 -9.40 -30.09
CA LYS A 89 11.68 -10.59 -29.55
C LYS A 89 12.50 -11.29 -30.63
N SER A 90 11.90 -11.49 -31.79
CA SER A 90 12.56 -12.14 -32.93
C SER A 90 13.73 -11.31 -33.47
N TYR A 91 13.55 -9.99 -33.51
CA TYR A 91 14.58 -9.05 -33.94
C TYR A 91 15.77 -9.02 -32.97
N GLU A 92 15.55 -8.92 -31.66
CA GLU A 92 16.61 -8.93 -30.63
C GLU A 92 17.50 -10.17 -30.75
N ARG A 93 16.87 -11.34 -30.89
CA ARG A 93 17.58 -12.63 -31.05
C ARG A 93 18.31 -12.72 -32.39
N GLY A 94 17.65 -12.35 -33.49
CA GLY A 94 18.20 -12.44 -34.83
C GLY A 94 19.35 -11.45 -35.10
N LYS A 95 19.36 -10.31 -34.39
CA LYS A 95 20.35 -9.24 -34.57
C LYS A 95 21.31 -9.08 -33.39
N LEU A 96 21.21 -9.90 -32.34
CA LEU A 96 21.98 -9.80 -31.10
C LEU A 96 21.92 -8.38 -30.54
N ALA A 97 20.69 -7.91 -30.31
CA ALA A 97 20.39 -6.56 -29.86
C ALA A 97 19.50 -6.55 -28.62
N LYS A 98 19.45 -5.38 -27.96
CA LYS A 98 18.55 -5.08 -26.85
C LYS A 98 17.91 -3.72 -27.09
N PHE A 99 16.59 -3.68 -27.15
CA PHE A 99 15.87 -2.40 -27.19
C PHE A 99 15.83 -1.77 -25.79
N ILE A 100 16.20 -0.49 -25.69
CA ILE A 100 16.22 0.26 -24.44
C ILE A 100 14.95 1.12 -24.30
N GLY A 101 14.56 1.78 -25.39
CA GLY A 101 13.40 2.67 -25.41
C GLY A 101 12.60 2.53 -26.70
N CYS A 102 11.29 2.75 -26.57
CA CYS A 102 10.36 2.72 -27.70
C CYS A 102 9.49 3.96 -27.71
N GLY A 103 9.52 4.74 -28.78
CA GLY A 103 8.54 5.80 -29.02
C GLY A 103 7.24 5.20 -29.52
N VAL A 104 6.12 5.43 -28.84
CA VAL A 104 4.80 4.93 -29.25
C VAL A 104 3.92 6.11 -29.60
N LEU A 105 3.40 6.14 -30.83
CA LEU A 105 2.43 7.16 -31.22
C LEU A 105 1.14 6.98 -30.41
N SER A 106 0.64 8.06 -29.79
CA SER A 106 -0.55 8.02 -28.93
C SER A 106 -1.79 7.35 -29.56
N SER A 107 -2.01 7.51 -30.87
CA SER A 107 -3.13 6.86 -31.58
C SER A 107 -3.04 5.34 -31.64
N VAL A 108 -1.86 4.75 -31.42
CA VAL A 108 -1.71 3.30 -31.29
C VAL A 108 -2.45 2.79 -30.05
N LEU A 109 -2.53 3.60 -28.99
CA LEU A 109 -3.19 3.23 -27.74
C LEU A 109 -4.71 3.14 -27.85
N ASP A 110 -5.31 3.78 -28.86
CA ASP A 110 -6.74 3.68 -29.15
C ASP A 110 -7.14 2.26 -29.57
N HIS A 111 -6.20 1.54 -30.19
CA HIS A 111 -6.38 0.18 -30.69
C HIS A 111 -5.67 -0.87 -29.83
N SER A 112 -4.65 -0.46 -29.07
CA SER A 112 -3.79 -1.37 -28.34
C SER A 112 -3.43 -0.82 -26.97
N LYS A 113 -4.22 -1.21 -25.96
CA LYS A 113 -4.06 -0.72 -24.58
C LYS A 113 -2.99 -1.49 -23.80
N LEU A 114 -2.52 -2.62 -24.31
CA LEU A 114 -1.52 -3.47 -23.64
C LEU A 114 -0.08 -3.17 -24.06
N ILE A 115 0.14 -2.50 -25.20
CA ILE A 115 1.47 -2.36 -25.80
C ILE A 115 2.51 -1.77 -24.84
N CYS A 116 2.21 -0.67 -24.16
CA CYS A 116 3.17 -0.01 -23.27
C CYS A 116 3.54 -0.87 -22.07
N SER A 117 2.55 -1.44 -21.36
CA SER A 117 2.81 -2.29 -20.19
C SER A 117 3.59 -3.55 -20.58
N ARG A 118 3.32 -4.13 -21.76
CA ARG A 118 4.02 -5.34 -22.23
C ARG A 118 5.44 -5.04 -22.72
N LEU A 119 5.67 -3.91 -23.40
CA LEU A 119 7.03 -3.46 -23.74
C LEU A 119 7.90 -3.34 -22.48
N TRP A 120 7.36 -2.78 -21.40
CA TRP A 120 8.10 -2.61 -20.15
C TRP A 120 8.25 -3.92 -19.35
N LEU A 121 7.15 -4.61 -19.09
CA LEU A 121 7.12 -5.77 -18.18
C LEU A 121 7.67 -7.05 -18.81
N GLU A 122 7.51 -7.26 -20.13
CA GLU A 122 8.03 -8.47 -20.80
C GLU A 122 9.38 -8.28 -21.47
N LEU A 123 9.64 -7.10 -22.03
CA LEU A 123 10.82 -6.83 -22.85
C LEU A 123 11.79 -5.83 -22.24
N ASP A 124 11.47 -5.24 -21.08
CA ASP A 124 12.30 -4.21 -20.45
C ASP A 124 12.66 -3.06 -21.42
N ILE A 125 11.66 -2.63 -22.20
CA ILE A 125 11.75 -1.48 -23.11
C ILE A 125 10.93 -0.37 -22.50
N VAL A 126 11.52 0.81 -22.27
CA VAL A 126 10.78 1.96 -21.72
C VAL A 126 9.90 2.58 -22.82
N PRO A 127 8.56 2.52 -22.70
CA PRO A 127 7.66 3.07 -23.70
C PRO A 127 7.44 4.58 -23.47
N ILE A 128 7.79 5.39 -24.46
CA ILE A 128 7.60 6.85 -24.47
C ILE A 128 6.42 7.16 -25.40
N VAL A 129 5.27 7.48 -24.81
CA VAL A 129 4.06 7.83 -25.56
C VAL A 129 4.18 9.27 -26.05
N ILE A 130 4.03 9.45 -27.35
CA ILE A 130 4.20 10.75 -28.01
C ILE A 130 2.86 11.14 -28.66
N PRO A 131 2.34 12.34 -28.37
CA PRO A 131 1.13 12.84 -29.01
C PRO A 131 1.26 12.85 -30.53
N ALA A 132 0.17 12.56 -31.22
CA ALA A 132 0.12 12.74 -32.67
C ALA A 132 0.45 14.20 -33.02
N PRO A 133 1.32 14.45 -34.01
CA PRO A 133 1.63 15.81 -34.41
C PRO A 133 0.34 16.51 -34.85
N ALA A 134 0.10 17.72 -34.33
CA ALA A 134 -0.94 18.58 -34.88
C ALA A 134 -0.68 18.75 -36.37
N GLU A 135 -1.70 18.58 -37.20
CA GLU A 135 -1.55 18.71 -38.65
C GLU A 135 -0.89 20.06 -38.96
N THR A 136 0.25 20.05 -39.65
CA THR A 136 0.94 21.29 -40.03
C THR A 136 0.42 21.75 -41.39
N LYS A 137 -0.18 22.94 -41.46
CA LYS A 137 -0.53 23.61 -42.72
C LYS A 137 0.75 23.98 -43.48
N HIS A 138 0.98 23.36 -44.63
CA HIS A 138 1.90 23.88 -45.65
C HIS A 138 1.11 24.19 -46.93
N ASN A 139 1.17 25.45 -47.39
CA ASN A 139 0.51 25.92 -48.63
C ASN A 139 -0.99 25.56 -48.74
N GLY A 140 -1.75 25.65 -47.64
CA GLY A 140 -3.21 25.46 -47.69
C GLY A 140 -3.68 24.00 -47.79
N HIS A 141 -2.79 23.02 -47.83
CA HIS A 141 -3.12 21.60 -47.79
C HIS A 141 -2.68 20.97 -46.46
N TRP A 142 -3.56 20.16 -45.87
CA TRP A 142 -3.21 19.26 -44.77
C TRP A 142 -2.49 18.05 -45.38
N VAL A 143 -1.20 17.86 -45.10
CA VAL A 143 -0.46 16.66 -45.50
C VAL A 143 -0.32 15.78 -44.28
N ALA A 144 -1.14 14.72 -44.20
CA ALA A 144 -0.97 13.68 -43.18
C ALA A 144 0.34 12.95 -43.43
N LYS A 145 1.21 12.87 -42.41
CA LYS A 145 2.46 12.11 -42.53
C LYS A 145 2.15 10.62 -42.65
N PRO A 146 2.85 9.88 -43.53
CA PRO A 146 2.65 8.44 -43.64
C PRO A 146 3.16 7.72 -42.39
N VAL A 147 2.68 6.49 -42.19
CA VAL A 147 2.87 5.70 -40.95
C VAL A 147 4.36 5.48 -40.67
N ASP A 148 5.16 5.34 -41.71
CA ASP A 148 6.60 5.14 -41.66
C ASP A 148 7.37 6.37 -41.18
N GLU A 149 7.08 7.55 -41.73
CA GLU A 149 7.65 8.82 -41.24
C GLU A 149 7.26 9.12 -39.79
N LEU A 150 6.05 8.71 -39.39
CA LEU A 150 5.60 8.84 -38.01
C LEU A 150 6.41 7.92 -37.09
N ALA A 151 6.57 6.63 -37.44
CA ALA A 151 7.39 5.67 -36.68
C ALA A 151 8.84 6.16 -36.52
N ASP A 152 9.42 6.66 -37.61
CA ASP A 152 10.74 7.28 -37.64
C ASP A 152 10.85 8.51 -36.72
N SER A 153 9.83 9.38 -36.73
CA SER A 153 9.74 10.49 -35.78
C SER A 153 9.58 10.02 -34.33
N MET A 154 8.88 8.93 -34.07
CA MET A 154 8.67 8.40 -32.72
C MET A 154 9.98 7.87 -32.13
N ALA A 155 10.77 7.14 -32.93
CA ALA A 155 12.06 6.61 -32.52
C ALA A 155 13.01 7.74 -32.09
N ARG A 156 13.17 8.77 -32.93
CA ARG A 156 14.04 9.92 -32.63
C ARG A 156 13.61 10.69 -31.39
N LYS A 157 12.30 10.95 -31.24
CA LYS A 157 11.77 11.65 -30.06
C LYS A 157 11.95 10.83 -28.79
N SER A 158 11.80 9.50 -28.86
CA SER A 158 12.07 8.60 -27.73
C SER A 158 13.55 8.68 -27.30
N ILE A 159 14.49 8.63 -28.25
CA ILE A 159 15.93 8.74 -27.96
C ILE A 159 16.27 10.01 -27.17
N MET A 160 15.61 11.14 -27.46
CA MET A 160 15.83 12.40 -26.75
C MET A 160 15.48 12.34 -25.26
N SER A 161 14.66 11.37 -24.84
CA SER A 161 14.27 11.15 -23.45
C SER A 161 15.34 10.43 -22.62
N PHE A 162 16.41 9.92 -23.23
CA PHE A 162 17.47 9.17 -22.54
C PHE A 162 18.75 10.00 -22.37
N GLY A 163 19.44 9.76 -21.25
CA GLY A 163 20.76 10.33 -20.96
C GLY A 163 21.91 9.48 -21.53
N PRO A 164 23.17 9.91 -21.35
CA PRO A 164 24.36 9.18 -21.81
C PRO A 164 24.49 7.76 -21.23
N SER A 165 23.94 7.53 -20.04
CA SER A 165 23.91 6.21 -19.38
C SER A 165 22.79 5.29 -19.90
N THR A 166 22.05 5.73 -20.92
CA THR A 166 20.84 5.10 -21.51
C THR A 166 19.71 4.86 -20.51
N ILE A 167 19.59 5.75 -19.55
CA ILE A 167 18.51 5.78 -18.55
C ILE A 167 17.61 6.98 -18.90
N PRO A 168 16.29 6.88 -18.72
CA PRO A 168 15.39 8.02 -18.86
C PRO A 168 15.89 9.23 -18.05
N ARG A 169 15.88 10.42 -18.66
CA ARG A 169 16.35 11.64 -18.01
C ARG A 169 15.43 12.02 -16.87
N LEU A 170 16.02 12.23 -15.69
CA LEU A 170 15.31 12.87 -14.59
C LEU A 170 15.03 14.34 -14.93
N GLN A 171 13.79 14.78 -14.74
CA GLN A 171 13.35 16.13 -15.04
C GLN A 171 12.75 16.78 -13.80
N VAL A 172 13.19 18.01 -13.52
CA VAL A 172 12.61 18.88 -12.50
C VAL A 172 12.08 20.11 -13.23
N GLY A 173 10.76 20.30 -13.15
CA GLY A 173 10.03 21.37 -13.80
C GLY A 173 10.02 22.66 -12.98
N TRP A 174 9.08 23.53 -13.34
CA TRP A 174 8.84 24.79 -12.64
C TRP A 174 8.45 24.55 -11.17
N HIS A 175 8.75 25.51 -10.28
CA HIS A 175 8.59 25.39 -8.83
C HIS A 175 9.27 24.16 -8.18
N GLY A 176 10.25 23.55 -8.86
CA GLY A 176 10.93 22.36 -8.35
C GLY A 176 10.09 21.09 -8.40
N VAL A 177 9.01 21.05 -9.19
CA VAL A 177 8.16 19.85 -9.31
C VAL A 177 8.90 18.74 -10.05
N VAL A 178 8.97 17.55 -9.46
CA VAL A 178 9.57 16.38 -10.10
C VAL A 178 8.62 15.84 -11.17
N GLN A 179 9.11 15.78 -12.41
CA GLN A 179 8.35 15.32 -13.57
C GLN A 179 8.47 13.80 -13.71
N VAL A 180 7.82 13.08 -12.78
CA VAL A 180 7.80 11.61 -12.73
C VAL A 180 7.35 11.02 -14.06
N SER A 181 8.01 9.93 -14.49
CA SER A 181 7.75 9.27 -15.78
C SER A 181 7.84 10.23 -16.97
N LEU A 182 8.81 11.17 -16.98
CA LEU A 182 8.98 12.16 -18.04
C LEU A 182 7.72 13.01 -18.25
N SER A 183 7.18 13.57 -17.18
CA SER A 183 5.89 14.28 -17.16
C SER A 183 4.72 13.40 -17.65
N GLY A 184 4.73 12.12 -17.27
CA GLY A 184 3.71 11.16 -17.67
C GLY A 184 3.83 10.60 -19.09
N LEU A 185 4.86 10.96 -19.86
CA LEU A 185 5.07 10.37 -21.20
C LEU A 185 5.50 8.90 -21.15
N ALA A 186 6.18 8.47 -20.08
CA ALA A 186 6.59 7.08 -19.90
C ALA A 186 5.49 6.22 -19.25
N HIS A 187 4.84 5.37 -20.05
CA HIS A 187 3.70 4.55 -19.62
C HIS A 187 4.14 3.15 -19.19
N LEU A 188 4.60 2.99 -17.94
CA LEU A 188 5.20 1.71 -17.48
C LEU A 188 4.17 0.63 -17.11
N ALA A 189 3.08 1.01 -16.43
CA ALA A 189 2.06 0.10 -15.92
C ALA A 189 0.68 0.79 -15.90
N ARG A 190 -0.39 -0.01 -15.86
CA ARG A 190 -1.78 0.45 -15.83
C ARG A 190 -2.40 0.16 -14.47
N LEU A 191 -3.53 0.82 -14.18
CA LEU A 191 -4.32 0.53 -12.98
C LEU A 191 -4.70 -0.95 -12.85
N GLN A 192 -5.03 -1.60 -13.98
CA GLN A 192 -5.39 -3.03 -13.96
C GLN A 192 -4.21 -3.93 -13.60
N ASP A 193 -2.98 -3.51 -13.93
CA ASP A 193 -1.77 -4.25 -13.56
C ASP A 193 -1.54 -4.14 -12.04
N TYR A 194 -1.69 -2.93 -11.47
CA TYR A 194 -1.64 -2.71 -10.00
C TYR A 194 -2.74 -3.46 -9.25
N LYS A 195 -3.96 -3.51 -9.80
CA LYS A 195 -5.07 -4.29 -9.22
C LYS A 195 -4.76 -5.79 -9.13
N GLY A 196 -3.98 -6.32 -10.07
CA GLY A 196 -3.64 -7.74 -10.13
C GLY A 196 -2.63 -8.19 -9.08
N ILE A 197 -1.95 -7.25 -8.41
CA ILE A 197 -0.84 -7.54 -7.50
C ILE A 197 -1.13 -7.26 -6.02
N CYS A 198 -2.32 -6.77 -5.69
CA CYS A 198 -2.76 -6.55 -4.31
C CYS A 198 -4.04 -7.34 -4.01
N SER A 199 -4.33 -7.56 -2.72
CA SER A 199 -5.60 -8.17 -2.33
C SER A 199 -6.81 -7.31 -2.73
N PRO A 200 -7.98 -7.93 -2.98
CA PRO A 200 -9.20 -7.19 -3.29
C PRO A 200 -9.56 -6.13 -2.23
N GLY A 201 -9.33 -6.44 -0.95
CA GLY A 201 -9.63 -5.53 0.16
C GLY A 201 -8.75 -4.28 0.16
N THR A 202 -7.45 -4.43 -0.11
CA THR A 202 -6.53 -3.29 -0.26
C THR A 202 -6.91 -2.44 -1.46
N TRP A 203 -7.23 -3.07 -2.60
CA TRP A 203 -7.66 -2.35 -3.80
C TRP A 203 -8.94 -1.53 -3.58
N GLU A 204 -9.98 -2.14 -3.00
CA GLU A 204 -11.24 -1.47 -2.70
C GLU A 204 -11.05 -0.30 -1.73
N THR A 205 -10.26 -0.51 -0.68
CA THR A 205 -9.89 0.54 0.29
C THR A 205 -9.15 1.68 -0.40
N MET A 206 -8.23 1.36 -1.31
CA MET A 206 -7.47 2.37 -2.05
C MET A 206 -8.40 3.20 -2.95
N ILE A 207 -9.19 2.55 -3.81
CA ILE A 207 -10.13 3.24 -4.71
C ILE A 207 -11.09 4.12 -3.91
N PHE A 208 -11.58 3.64 -2.77
CA PHE A 208 -12.43 4.41 -1.88
C PHE A 208 -11.78 5.74 -1.44
N PHE A 209 -10.54 5.71 -0.95
CA PHE A 209 -9.85 6.94 -0.53
C PHE A 209 -9.46 7.84 -1.70
N ALA A 210 -9.06 7.26 -2.82
CA ALA A 210 -8.78 8.00 -4.05
C ALA A 210 -10.02 8.78 -4.51
N ASP A 211 -11.20 8.15 -4.50
CA ASP A 211 -12.46 8.81 -4.85
C ASP A 211 -12.78 9.95 -3.88
N LYS A 212 -12.53 9.78 -2.57
CA LYS A 212 -12.72 10.86 -1.58
C LYS A 212 -11.81 12.06 -1.81
N ILE A 213 -10.54 11.81 -2.13
CA ILE A 213 -9.59 12.88 -2.47
C ILE A 213 -10.06 13.61 -3.73
N ARG A 214 -10.55 12.88 -4.74
CA ARG A 214 -11.05 13.46 -6.00
C ARG A 214 -12.32 14.28 -5.80
N GLU A 215 -13.30 13.74 -5.07
CA GLU A 215 -14.57 14.41 -4.73
C GLU A 215 -14.33 15.73 -3.98
N ARG A 216 -13.42 15.71 -3.00
CA ARG A 216 -13.09 16.86 -2.16
C ARG A 216 -12.02 17.77 -2.77
N ARG A 217 -11.42 17.36 -3.90
CA ARG A 217 -10.32 18.05 -4.59
C ARG A 217 -9.12 18.35 -3.69
N ILE A 218 -8.81 17.43 -2.76
CA ILE A 218 -7.72 17.58 -1.79
C ILE A 218 -6.38 17.51 -2.52
N LYS A 219 -5.59 18.57 -2.45
CA LYS A 219 -4.24 18.68 -3.00
C LYS A 219 -3.19 18.28 -1.97
N MET A 220 -2.28 17.40 -2.34
CA MET A 220 -1.16 16.99 -1.48
C MET A 220 0.18 17.37 -2.13
N ALA A 221 1.11 17.87 -1.32
CA ALA A 221 2.46 18.25 -1.76
C ALA A 221 3.53 17.58 -0.88
N PHE A 222 4.37 16.77 -1.50
CA PHE A 222 5.54 16.13 -0.89
C PHE A 222 6.79 16.98 -1.12
N PHE A 223 7.61 17.17 -0.08
CA PHE A 223 8.87 17.90 -0.19
C PHE A 223 10.02 17.00 0.23
N SER A 224 10.95 16.77 -0.71
CA SER A 224 12.18 16.00 -0.47
C SER A 224 13.40 16.81 -0.90
N ALA A 225 14.57 16.45 -0.40
CA ALA A 225 15.84 17.12 -0.68
C ALA A 225 16.35 16.87 -2.09
N SER A 226 15.98 15.73 -2.69
CA SER A 226 16.43 15.35 -4.03
C SER A 226 15.37 14.58 -4.83
N PRO A 227 15.38 14.70 -6.17
CA PRO A 227 14.43 14.03 -7.06
C PRO A 227 14.76 12.54 -7.35
N GLN A 228 15.84 12.01 -6.79
CA GLN A 228 16.29 10.64 -7.08
C GLN A 228 16.79 9.86 -5.86
N GLY A 229 17.30 10.54 -4.81
CA GLY A 229 18.04 10.07 -3.61
C GLY A 229 18.01 8.58 -3.22
N GLY A 230 17.87 8.29 -1.91
CA GLY A 230 17.86 6.93 -1.37
C GLY A 230 16.52 6.17 -1.59
N GLY A 231 16.17 5.25 -0.67
CA GLY A 231 14.95 4.42 -0.78
C GLY A 231 13.63 5.20 -0.81
N VAL A 232 13.58 6.38 -0.18
CA VAL A 232 12.38 7.22 -0.05
C VAL A 232 11.99 7.88 -1.39
N PRO A 233 12.90 8.56 -2.12
CA PRO A 233 12.65 9.03 -3.48
C PRO A 233 12.20 7.93 -4.47
N ILE A 234 12.73 6.71 -4.36
CA ILE A 234 12.33 5.58 -5.23
C ILE A 234 10.85 5.24 -5.02
N ALA A 235 10.41 5.13 -3.76
CA ALA A 235 9.00 4.92 -3.42
C ALA A 235 8.11 6.09 -3.90
N ARG A 236 8.61 7.34 -3.86
CA ARG A 236 7.90 8.53 -4.36
C ARG A 236 7.63 8.48 -5.86
N HIS A 237 8.59 8.05 -6.68
CA HIS A 237 8.36 7.89 -8.13
C HIS A 237 7.19 6.95 -8.41
N ALA A 238 7.12 5.81 -7.71
CA ALA A 238 6.03 4.86 -7.88
C ALA A 238 4.68 5.43 -7.39
N LEU A 239 4.65 6.04 -6.21
CA LEU A 239 3.43 6.61 -5.65
C LEU A 239 2.87 7.76 -6.50
N ILE A 240 3.71 8.69 -6.96
CA ILE A 240 3.27 9.79 -7.83
C ILE A 240 2.81 9.26 -9.19
N ARG A 241 3.49 8.26 -9.76
CA ARG A 241 3.03 7.59 -10.99
C ARG A 241 1.64 6.97 -10.78
N PHE A 242 1.44 6.23 -9.69
CA PHE A 242 0.18 5.59 -9.38
C PHE A 242 -0.95 6.61 -9.11
N ALA A 243 -0.65 7.68 -8.36
CA ALA A 243 -1.58 8.77 -8.11
C ALA A 243 -2.01 9.49 -9.40
N SER A 244 -1.09 9.69 -10.34
CA SER A 244 -1.38 10.25 -11.66
C SER A 244 -2.33 9.34 -12.46
N LEU A 245 -2.11 8.02 -12.45
CA LEU A 245 -3.03 7.06 -13.08
C LEU A 245 -4.44 7.11 -12.48
N LEU A 246 -4.58 7.43 -11.18
CA LEU A 246 -5.85 7.61 -10.48
C LEU A 246 -6.47 9.01 -10.66
N GLY A 247 -5.77 9.93 -11.32
CA GLY A 247 -6.20 11.32 -11.52
C GLY A 247 -6.21 12.14 -10.22
N LEU A 248 -5.30 11.85 -9.29
CA LEU A 248 -5.22 12.54 -8.00
C LEU A 248 -4.26 13.74 -8.06
N PRO A 249 -4.59 14.88 -7.44
CA PRO A 249 -3.77 16.10 -7.46
C PRO A 249 -2.66 16.03 -6.40
N ILE A 250 -1.77 15.05 -6.56
CA ILE A 250 -0.62 14.81 -5.68
C ILE A 250 0.65 15.24 -6.41
N THR A 251 1.46 16.07 -5.75
CA THR A 251 2.67 16.65 -6.33
C THR A 251 3.88 16.37 -5.46
N TRP A 252 5.06 16.42 -6.06
CA TRP A 252 6.34 16.23 -5.38
C TRP A 252 7.31 17.32 -5.79
N GLN A 253 7.83 18.05 -4.80
CA GLN A 253 8.70 19.20 -4.94
C GLN A 253 10.08 18.93 -4.37
N VAL A 254 11.10 19.44 -5.06
CA VAL A 254 12.49 19.39 -4.63
C VAL A 254 13.15 20.77 -4.75
N PRO A 255 14.04 21.15 -3.82
CA PRO A 255 14.75 22.42 -3.88
C PRO A 255 15.79 22.42 -5.01
N LYS A 256 16.27 23.61 -5.36
CA LYS A 256 17.47 23.74 -6.18
C LYS A 256 18.69 23.21 -5.40
N PRO A 257 19.50 22.31 -5.96
CA PRO A 257 20.60 21.69 -5.22
C PRO A 257 21.66 22.73 -4.79
N ARG A 258 22.18 22.56 -3.57
CA ARG A 258 23.27 23.36 -3.00
C ARG A 258 24.40 22.44 -2.53
N ARG A 259 25.63 22.69 -2.98
CA ARG A 259 26.81 21.94 -2.52
C ARG A 259 27.01 22.16 -1.02
N GLY A 260 27.39 21.10 -0.30
CA GLY A 260 27.70 21.14 1.14
C GLY A 260 26.54 20.72 2.05
N VAL A 261 25.28 20.96 1.66
CA VAL A 261 24.11 20.65 2.50
C VAL A 261 24.00 19.16 2.86
N PHE A 262 24.19 18.28 1.87
CA PHE A 262 24.17 16.83 2.11
C PHE A 262 25.31 16.36 3.03
N GLY A 263 26.46 17.02 3.00
CA GLY A 263 27.57 16.74 3.92
C GLY A 263 27.21 17.08 5.36
N VAL A 264 26.68 18.29 5.60
CA VAL A 264 26.22 18.70 6.94
C VAL A 264 25.13 17.76 7.46
N THR A 265 24.16 17.43 6.60
CA THR A 265 23.03 16.59 7.01
C THR A 265 23.44 15.16 7.29
N LYS A 266 24.41 14.62 6.56
CA LYS A 266 25.03 13.32 6.86
C LYS A 266 25.71 13.34 8.23
N THR A 267 26.46 14.39 8.55
CA THR A 267 27.06 14.56 9.89
C THR A 267 26.00 14.59 10.99
N ILE A 268 24.88 15.30 10.78
CA ILE A 268 23.75 15.29 11.74
C ILE A 268 23.23 13.85 11.93
N LYS A 269 22.98 13.13 10.83
CA LYS A 269 22.51 11.72 10.87
C LYS A 269 23.50 10.81 11.61
N ASN A 270 24.81 10.92 11.33
CA ASN A 270 25.84 10.11 11.98
C ASN A 270 25.94 10.36 13.49
N ILE A 271 25.80 11.63 13.92
CA ILE A 271 25.81 11.99 15.35
C ILE A 271 24.56 11.44 16.05
N LEU A 272 23.37 11.63 15.49
CA LEU A 272 22.11 11.11 16.09
C LEU A 272 22.08 9.57 16.19
N ARG A 273 22.89 8.88 15.37
CA ARG A 273 23.07 7.42 15.39
C ARG A 273 24.18 6.95 16.34
N GLY A 274 25.03 7.85 16.83
CA GLY A 274 26.19 7.52 17.66
C GLY A 274 27.35 6.86 16.90
N VAL A 275 27.43 7.01 15.57
CA VAL A 275 28.48 6.42 14.72
C VAL A 275 29.78 7.24 14.79
N GLU A 276 29.67 8.57 14.93
CA GLU A 276 30.82 9.49 15.00
C GLU A 276 30.68 10.51 16.15
N PRO A 277 30.66 10.08 17.42
CA PRO A 277 30.36 10.94 18.57
C PRO A 277 31.38 12.06 18.82
N ASN A 278 32.55 12.01 18.17
CA ASN A 278 33.64 12.97 18.34
C ASN A 278 33.68 14.09 17.30
N GLN A 279 32.79 14.07 16.30
CA GLN A 279 32.78 15.06 15.23
C GLN A 279 32.09 16.35 15.70
N ARG A 280 32.83 17.47 15.74
CA ARG A 280 32.26 18.77 16.12
C ARG A 280 31.54 19.41 14.94
N MET A 281 30.40 20.05 15.20
CA MET A 281 29.61 20.80 14.23
C MET A 281 29.41 22.23 14.72
N GLU A 282 29.74 23.21 13.87
CA GLU A 282 29.56 24.63 14.19
C GLU A 282 28.09 25.03 14.01
N TRP A 283 27.67 26.07 14.73
CA TRP A 283 26.30 26.61 14.61
C TRP A 283 25.98 27.10 13.19
N LEU A 284 26.99 27.64 12.51
CA LEU A 284 26.88 28.15 11.13
C LEU A 284 26.53 27.03 10.14
N ASP A 285 26.99 25.80 10.39
CA ASP A 285 26.73 24.64 9.52
C ASP A 285 25.25 24.27 9.57
N ARG A 286 24.65 24.25 10.77
CA ARG A 286 23.23 23.90 10.98
C ARG A 286 22.29 24.89 10.29
N ASN A 287 22.58 26.18 10.41
CA ASN A 287 21.78 27.22 9.77
C ASN A 287 21.89 27.24 8.26
N SER A 288 22.98 26.73 7.68
CA SER A 288 23.11 26.64 6.24
C SER A 288 21.98 25.80 5.59
N ILE A 289 21.45 24.80 6.32
CA ILE A 289 20.29 23.99 5.92
C ILE A 289 19.03 24.84 5.95
N ILE A 290 18.77 25.53 7.06
CA ILE A 290 17.57 26.36 7.24
C ILE A 290 17.54 27.52 6.25
N ASP A 291 18.67 28.19 6.03
CA ASP A 291 18.81 29.28 5.06
C ASP A 291 18.53 28.79 3.64
N TRP A 292 19.09 27.63 3.27
CA TRP A 292 18.88 27.03 1.96
C TRP A 292 17.41 26.69 1.71
N VAL A 293 16.75 26.04 2.67
CA VAL A 293 15.32 25.71 2.57
C VAL A 293 14.46 26.97 2.52
N THR A 294 14.76 27.96 3.34
CA THR A 294 14.02 29.23 3.40
C THR A 294 14.14 30.02 2.09
N GLU A 295 15.34 30.07 1.48
CA GLU A 295 15.55 30.69 0.18
C GLU A 295 14.71 30.00 -0.90
N ASN A 296 14.71 28.66 -0.94
CA ASN A 296 13.91 27.90 -1.90
C ASN A 296 12.41 28.11 -1.68
N ALA A 297 11.94 28.11 -0.43
CA ALA A 297 10.55 28.34 -0.08
C ALA A 297 10.07 29.70 -0.60
N LYS A 298 10.79 30.78 -0.29
CA LYS A 298 10.46 32.14 -0.74
C LYS A 298 10.51 32.29 -2.26
N ARG A 299 11.42 31.57 -2.91
CA ARG A 299 11.64 31.71 -4.36
C ARG A 299 10.68 30.90 -5.21
N TYR A 300 10.24 29.73 -4.72
CA TYR A 300 9.53 28.75 -5.55
C TYR A 300 8.20 28.26 -4.97
N TRP A 301 7.97 28.37 -3.66
CA TRP A 301 6.83 27.71 -3.02
C TRP A 301 5.87 28.63 -2.28
N LEU A 302 6.34 29.81 -1.85
CA LEU A 302 5.58 30.90 -1.25
C LEU A 302 5.38 32.05 -2.25
N ILE A 303 5.14 31.69 -3.51
CA ILE A 303 4.83 32.62 -4.60
C ILE A 303 3.49 32.22 -5.22
N GLN A 304 2.93 33.05 -6.09
CA GLN A 304 1.67 32.77 -6.78
C GLN A 304 1.68 31.36 -7.40
N ASP A 305 0.62 30.59 -7.19
CA ASP A 305 0.48 29.17 -7.58
C ASP A 305 1.50 28.22 -6.92
N GLY A 306 2.17 28.66 -5.86
CA GLY A 306 3.12 27.89 -5.08
C GLY A 306 2.44 26.93 -4.09
N PRO A 307 2.97 25.71 -3.88
CA PRO A 307 2.34 24.70 -3.04
C PRO A 307 2.29 25.03 -1.55
N LEU A 308 3.10 25.98 -1.05
CA LEU A 308 3.10 26.36 0.37
C LEU A 308 2.17 27.52 0.70
N LEU A 309 1.56 28.18 -0.29
CA LEU A 309 0.48 29.15 -0.05
C LEU A 309 -0.70 28.50 0.69
N SER A 310 -1.63 29.33 1.17
CA SER A 310 -2.86 28.83 1.76
C SER A 310 -3.68 28.05 0.71
N PRO A 311 -4.48 27.05 1.13
CA PRO A 311 -5.36 26.33 0.21
C PRO A 311 -6.34 27.25 -0.55
N GLU A 312 -6.78 28.34 0.09
CA GLU A 312 -7.65 29.38 -0.50
C GLU A 312 -6.98 30.13 -1.66
N GLU A 313 -5.66 30.30 -1.60
CA GLU A 313 -4.83 30.91 -2.65
C GLU A 313 -4.32 29.89 -3.67
N GLY A 314 -4.81 28.65 -3.62
CA GLY A 314 -4.47 27.59 -4.56
C GLY A 314 -3.33 26.66 -4.12
N GLY A 315 -2.76 26.85 -2.93
CA GLY A 315 -1.74 25.99 -2.33
C GLY A 315 -2.23 24.58 -1.98
N ALA A 316 -1.35 23.75 -1.43
CA ALA A 316 -1.69 22.38 -1.04
C ALA A 316 -2.52 22.35 0.24
N ASP A 317 -3.52 21.47 0.29
CA ASP A 317 -4.35 21.18 1.48
C ASP A 317 -3.59 20.39 2.54
N ILE A 318 -2.60 19.59 2.12
CA ILE A 318 -1.75 18.79 3.01
C ILE A 318 -0.31 18.91 2.52
N VAL A 319 0.60 19.20 3.45
CA VAL A 319 2.04 19.29 3.20
C VAL A 319 2.74 18.14 3.91
N ILE A 320 3.61 17.44 3.18
CA ILE A 320 4.41 16.34 3.70
C ILE A 320 5.89 16.68 3.51
N ILE A 321 6.67 16.56 4.58
CA ILE A 321 8.11 16.82 4.59
C ILE A 321 8.82 15.48 4.79
N ASP A 322 9.50 14.98 3.75
CA ASP A 322 10.09 13.63 3.73
C ASP A 322 11.50 13.57 4.34
N ASP A 323 12.22 14.69 4.36
CA ASP A 323 13.65 14.71 4.67
C ASP A 323 14.02 15.67 5.79
N LEU A 324 15.07 15.31 6.57
CA LEU A 324 15.63 16.17 7.61
C LEU A 324 16.15 17.49 7.03
N GLU A 325 16.71 17.42 5.83
CA GLU A 325 17.17 18.54 5.03
C GLU A 325 16.08 19.61 4.82
N MET A 326 14.80 19.25 4.97
CA MET A 326 13.63 20.07 4.65
C MET A 326 12.85 20.56 5.88
N ILE A 327 13.31 20.26 7.11
CA ILE A 327 12.58 20.59 8.37
C ILE A 327 12.26 22.07 8.53
N GLY A 328 13.07 22.96 7.94
CA GLY A 328 12.81 24.40 7.93
C GLY A 328 11.48 24.79 7.25
N LEU A 329 10.90 23.92 6.41
CA LEU A 329 9.59 24.16 5.80
C LEU A 329 8.42 24.04 6.77
N ILE A 330 8.53 23.24 7.83
CA ILE A 330 7.42 22.98 8.76
C ILE A 330 6.91 24.30 9.38
N PRO A 331 7.76 25.13 10.04
CA PRO A 331 7.29 26.40 10.60
C PRO A 331 6.83 27.39 9.51
N LEU A 332 7.44 27.39 8.33
CA LEU A 332 7.02 28.25 7.21
C LEU A 332 5.63 27.85 6.68
N ALA A 333 5.37 26.56 6.56
CA ALA A 333 4.09 26.02 6.10
C ALA A 333 2.97 26.34 7.09
N LYS A 334 3.26 26.26 8.41
CA LYS A 334 2.35 26.66 9.49
C LYS A 334 2.13 28.17 9.56
N ALA A 335 3.15 28.97 9.31
CA ALA A 335 3.01 30.43 9.24
C ALA A 335 2.11 30.87 8.08
N ALA A 336 2.23 30.22 6.91
CA ALA A 336 1.40 30.49 5.74
C ALA A 336 -0.06 30.02 5.91
N ALA A 337 -0.28 28.88 6.56
CA ALA A 337 -1.61 28.34 6.82
C ALA A 337 -1.64 27.56 8.16
N PRO A 338 -2.01 28.20 9.29
CA PRO A 338 -1.90 27.59 10.63
C PRO A 338 -2.67 26.28 10.80
N ASN A 339 -3.85 26.17 10.18
CA ASN A 339 -4.74 25.02 10.27
C ASN A 339 -4.44 23.92 9.25
N ARG A 340 -3.46 24.12 8.35
CA ARG A 340 -3.10 23.12 7.36
C ARG A 340 -2.38 21.94 8.02
N PRO A 341 -2.77 20.69 7.74
CA PRO A 341 -2.01 19.52 8.12
C PRO A 341 -0.58 19.53 7.53
N VAL A 342 0.41 19.41 8.40
CA VAL A 342 1.82 19.24 8.05
C VAL A 342 2.32 17.95 8.67
N LEU A 343 2.70 17.00 7.82
CA LEU A 343 3.22 15.69 8.23
C LEU A 343 4.74 15.68 8.02
N TYR A 344 5.49 15.15 8.99
CA TYR A 344 6.93 14.96 8.87
C TYR A 344 7.27 13.47 8.88
N CYS A 345 7.99 13.01 7.85
CA CYS A 345 8.51 11.66 7.78
C CYS A 345 9.95 11.65 8.30
N SER A 346 10.19 10.88 9.37
CA SER A 346 11.54 10.58 9.82
C SER A 346 11.98 9.23 9.29
N HIS A 347 13.06 9.24 8.53
CA HIS A 347 13.76 8.02 8.06
C HIS A 347 15.11 7.85 8.76
N ILE A 348 15.31 8.53 9.89
CA ILE A 348 16.55 8.47 10.67
C ILE A 348 16.29 7.62 11.90
N GLN A 349 17.06 6.55 12.08
CA GLN A 349 17.06 5.82 13.32
C GLN A 349 17.87 6.61 14.37
N MET A 350 17.20 7.00 15.45
CA MET A 350 17.78 7.84 16.50
C MET A 350 18.13 7.00 17.73
N ARG A 351 19.33 7.21 18.29
CA ARG A 351 19.75 6.57 19.55
C ARG A 351 19.21 7.35 20.74
N ASN A 352 17.99 7.02 21.15
CA ASN A 352 17.30 7.67 22.27
C ASN A 352 18.10 7.66 23.58
N ASP A 353 18.86 6.60 23.84
CA ASP A 353 19.73 6.48 25.01
C ASP A 353 20.90 7.47 25.02
N LEU A 354 21.31 7.96 23.84
CA LEU A 354 22.32 9.01 23.69
C LEU A 354 21.68 10.40 23.73
N ILE A 355 20.57 10.58 23.00
CA ILE A 355 19.83 11.84 22.92
C ILE A 355 19.29 12.28 24.29
N ALA A 356 18.87 11.34 25.14
CA ALA A 356 18.36 11.65 26.49
C ALA A 356 19.44 12.20 27.45
N ARG A 357 20.73 12.13 27.09
CA ARG A 357 21.84 12.58 27.94
C ARG A 357 22.03 14.09 27.77
N THR A 358 21.51 14.87 28.71
CA THR A 358 21.63 16.33 28.71
C THR A 358 23.10 16.79 28.66
N GLY A 359 23.38 17.81 27.85
CA GLY A 359 24.73 18.36 27.69
C GLY A 359 25.65 17.59 26.74
N THR A 360 25.15 16.54 26.06
CA THR A 360 25.86 15.86 24.96
C THR A 360 25.63 16.55 23.62
N LEU A 361 26.47 16.24 22.63
CA LEU A 361 26.32 16.76 21.27
C LEU A 361 25.06 16.22 20.59
N GLU A 362 24.72 14.97 20.86
CA GLU A 362 23.51 14.29 20.36
C GLU A 362 22.24 15.00 20.85
N ASN A 363 22.21 15.37 22.14
CA ASN A 363 21.09 16.12 22.72
C ASN A 363 20.95 17.53 22.12
N ASP A 364 22.05 18.24 21.90
CA ASP A 364 22.07 19.58 21.30
C ASP A 364 21.59 19.56 19.83
N ILE A 365 22.07 18.59 19.05
CA ILE A 365 21.64 18.42 17.66
C ILE A 365 20.17 18.00 17.58
N TRP A 366 19.72 17.10 18.45
CA TRP A 366 18.31 16.75 18.52
C TRP A 366 17.44 17.97 18.88
N GLY A 367 17.88 18.79 19.84
CA GLY A 367 17.19 20.04 20.19
C GLY A 367 16.99 20.96 18.99
N PHE A 368 18.02 21.15 18.17
CA PHE A 368 17.93 21.92 16.92
C PHE A 368 16.90 21.35 15.93
N VAL A 369 16.88 20.02 15.74
CA VAL A 369 15.90 19.35 14.87
C VAL A 369 14.49 19.50 15.45
N TRP A 370 14.32 19.15 16.71
CA TRP A 370 13.04 19.18 17.43
C TRP A 370 12.41 20.56 17.43
N ASP A 371 13.21 21.64 17.53
CA ASP A 371 12.72 23.01 17.48
C ASP A 371 11.94 23.36 16.21
N HIS A 372 12.21 22.64 15.12
CA HIS A 372 11.47 22.78 13.86
C HIS A 372 10.34 21.76 13.76
N VAL A 373 10.64 20.49 14.07
CA VAL A 373 9.71 19.38 13.81
C VAL A 373 8.53 19.36 14.79
N LYS A 374 8.67 19.88 16.03
CA LYS A 374 7.58 19.94 17.03
C LYS A 374 6.30 20.63 16.55
N HIS A 375 6.38 21.43 15.48
CA HIS A 375 5.27 22.13 14.86
C HIS A 375 4.45 21.26 13.88
N ALA A 376 4.91 20.05 13.55
CA ALA A 376 4.17 19.10 12.71
C ALA A 376 2.93 18.54 13.45
N ASP A 377 1.90 18.19 12.68
CA ASP A 377 0.68 17.58 13.20
C ASP A 377 0.82 16.07 13.38
N ALA A 378 1.65 15.44 12.55
CA ALA A 378 2.01 14.03 12.70
C ALA A 378 3.48 13.76 12.36
N PHE A 379 4.03 12.77 13.03
CA PHE A 379 5.37 12.23 12.88
C PHE A 379 5.25 10.81 12.32
N LEU A 380 5.70 10.61 11.09
CA LEU A 380 5.64 9.33 10.41
C LEU A 380 7.02 8.68 10.47
N THR A 381 7.09 7.42 10.89
CA THR A 381 8.36 6.67 11.01
C THR A 381 8.18 5.23 10.57
N TYR A 382 9.28 4.55 10.24
CA TYR A 382 9.28 3.10 10.06
C TYR A 382 9.00 2.38 11.39
N PRO A 383 8.47 1.13 11.37
CA PRO A 383 7.87 0.45 12.53
C PRO A 383 8.89 -0.04 13.59
N ILE A 384 9.74 0.85 14.09
CA ILE A 384 10.73 0.60 15.14
C ILE A 384 10.48 1.56 16.28
N GLN A 385 9.79 1.10 17.33
CA GLN A 385 9.41 1.94 18.48
C GLN A 385 10.62 2.53 19.21
N GLU A 386 11.77 1.84 19.20
CA GLU A 386 13.00 2.26 19.87
C GLU A 386 13.66 3.50 19.24
N SER A 387 13.23 3.89 18.03
CA SER A 387 13.76 5.05 17.29
C SER A 387 13.00 6.35 17.54
N LEU A 388 11.88 6.30 18.28
CA LEU A 388 11.03 7.45 18.54
C LEU A 388 11.50 8.29 19.73
N PRO A 389 11.75 9.60 19.55
CA PRO A 389 12.17 10.47 20.64
C PRO A 389 11.14 10.51 21.77
N ALA A 390 11.59 10.56 23.02
CA ALA A 390 10.71 10.62 24.19
C ALA A 390 9.81 11.87 24.19
N GLU A 391 10.24 12.94 23.52
CA GLU A 391 9.52 14.21 23.40
C GLU A 391 8.39 14.16 22.35
N ALA A 392 8.38 13.18 21.45
CA ALA A 392 7.34 13.05 20.42
C ALA A 392 6.03 12.53 21.04
N PRO A 393 4.91 13.28 20.98
CA PRO A 393 3.64 12.82 21.54
C PRO A 393 3.16 11.58 20.79
N ARG A 394 2.92 10.47 21.52
CA ARG A 394 2.56 9.18 20.91
C ARG A 394 1.30 9.27 20.05
N GLU A 395 0.36 10.13 20.43
CA GLU A 395 -0.88 10.39 19.70
C GLU A 395 -0.67 11.09 18.34
N LYS A 396 0.52 11.64 18.08
CA LYS A 396 0.91 12.25 16.81
C LYS A 396 1.81 11.35 15.98
N VAL A 397 2.18 10.17 16.47
CA VAL A 397 3.08 9.26 15.76
C VAL A 397 2.26 8.31 14.90
N GLY A 398 2.67 8.13 13.65
CA GLY A 398 2.15 7.09 12.76
C GLY A 398 3.28 6.24 12.19
N TYR A 399 2.97 5.01 11.83
CA TYR A 399 3.93 4.09 11.25
C TYR A 399 3.68 3.87 9.76
N LEU A 400 4.75 3.87 8.96
CA LEU A 400 4.71 3.54 7.54
C LEU A 400 5.64 2.37 7.27
N SER A 401 5.19 1.42 6.46
CA SER A 401 6.01 0.29 6.04
C SER A 401 6.98 0.69 4.91
N PRO A 402 8.20 0.12 4.84
CA PRO A 402 9.11 0.33 3.72
C PRO A 402 8.44 -0.14 2.43
N THR A 403 8.35 0.75 1.45
CA THR A 403 7.56 0.53 0.23
C THR A 403 8.45 0.41 -1.00
N PHE A 404 8.16 -0.55 -1.86
CA PHE A 404 8.77 -0.64 -3.19
C PHE A 404 7.73 -1.01 -4.25
N ASP A 405 8.03 -0.74 -5.51
CA ASP A 405 7.10 -1.01 -6.62
C ASP A 405 7.49 -2.27 -7.36
N TRP A 406 6.58 -3.23 -7.44
CA TRP A 406 6.82 -4.50 -8.14
C TRP A 406 7.04 -4.30 -9.65
N PHE A 407 6.64 -3.15 -10.20
CA PHE A 407 6.79 -2.84 -11.62
C PHE A 407 7.96 -1.92 -11.94
N ASP A 408 8.76 -1.51 -10.95
CA ASP A 408 9.97 -0.73 -11.25
C ASP A 408 11.10 -1.62 -11.83
N GLY A 409 12.16 -0.99 -12.35
CA GLY A 409 13.30 -1.72 -12.91
C GLY A 409 14.08 -2.52 -11.85
N LEU A 410 13.94 -2.15 -10.58
CA LEU A 410 14.60 -2.77 -9.44
C LEU A 410 13.94 -4.11 -9.05
N ASN A 411 12.66 -4.28 -9.32
CA ASN A 411 11.86 -5.40 -8.79
C ASN A 411 11.16 -6.25 -9.84
N LYS A 412 10.81 -5.66 -11.00
CA LYS A 412 10.03 -6.38 -12.01
C LYS A 412 10.73 -7.64 -12.48
N SER A 413 9.93 -8.62 -12.92
CA SER A 413 10.48 -9.81 -13.56
C SER A 413 11.26 -9.42 -14.82
N LEU A 414 12.39 -10.08 -15.04
CA LEU A 414 13.22 -9.92 -16.23
C LEU A 414 13.29 -11.26 -16.97
N SER A 415 13.29 -11.20 -18.31
CA SER A 415 13.49 -12.40 -19.12
C SER A 415 14.94 -12.91 -18.99
N LEU A 416 15.20 -14.15 -19.42
CA LEU A 416 16.58 -14.64 -19.49
C LEU A 416 17.46 -13.82 -20.43
N TRP A 417 16.86 -13.25 -21.49
CA TRP A 417 17.56 -12.37 -22.43
C TRP A 417 18.02 -11.08 -21.76
N ASP A 418 17.10 -10.40 -21.06
CA ASP A 418 17.40 -9.17 -20.29
C ASP A 418 18.40 -9.46 -19.17
N THR A 419 18.24 -10.59 -18.48
CA THR A 419 19.15 -11.04 -17.43
C THR A 419 20.57 -11.17 -17.99
N GLY A 420 20.74 -11.85 -19.13
CA GLY A 420 22.05 -11.98 -19.77
C GLY A 420 22.64 -10.65 -20.22
N PHE A 421 21.83 -9.73 -20.74
CA PHE A 421 22.27 -8.38 -21.10
C PHE A 421 22.86 -7.62 -19.89
N TYR A 422 22.14 -7.61 -18.76
CA TYR A 422 22.61 -6.92 -17.55
C TYR A 422 23.77 -7.65 -16.86
N THR A 423 23.83 -8.99 -16.93
CA THR A 423 24.99 -9.75 -16.46
C THR A 423 26.24 -9.42 -17.27
N HIS A 424 26.11 -9.34 -18.61
CA HIS A 424 27.22 -8.93 -19.47
C HIS A 424 27.68 -7.49 -19.17
N PHE A 425 26.72 -6.59 -18.96
CA PHE A 425 27.01 -5.21 -18.56
C PHE A 425 27.78 -5.18 -17.23
N TYR A 426 27.32 -5.91 -16.20
CA TYR A 426 27.99 -6.01 -14.91
C TYR A 426 29.43 -6.52 -15.05
N ASN A 427 29.64 -7.65 -15.74
CA ASN A 427 30.97 -8.23 -15.95
C ASN A 427 31.89 -7.30 -16.74
N SER A 428 31.34 -6.55 -17.71
CA SER A 428 32.11 -5.52 -18.43
C SER A 428 32.57 -4.39 -17.51
N GLN A 429 31.78 -4.03 -16.48
CA GLN A 429 32.22 -3.08 -15.46
C GLN A 429 33.25 -3.72 -14.52
N CYS A 430 33.06 -4.96 -14.09
CA CYS A 430 34.06 -5.68 -13.29
C CYS A 430 35.42 -5.69 -13.98
N TYR A 431 35.45 -6.01 -15.28
CA TYR A 431 36.67 -5.97 -16.09
C TYR A 431 37.32 -4.58 -16.09
N LYS A 432 36.54 -3.51 -16.30
CA LYS A 432 37.04 -2.12 -16.29
C LYS A 432 37.64 -1.71 -14.95
N PHE A 433 37.09 -2.21 -13.85
CA PHE A 433 37.55 -1.88 -12.49
C PHE A 433 38.48 -2.93 -11.87
N TYR A 434 38.93 -3.93 -12.66
CA TYR A 434 39.77 -5.04 -12.21
C TYR A 434 39.18 -5.85 -11.03
N MET A 435 37.86 -6.02 -11.05
CA MET A 435 37.11 -6.79 -10.05
C MET A 435 36.78 -8.19 -10.57
N THR A 436 36.52 -9.11 -9.64
CA THR A 436 36.08 -10.48 -9.96
C THR A 436 34.72 -10.44 -10.66
N GLU A 437 34.65 -11.03 -11.86
CA GLU A 437 33.42 -11.16 -12.65
C GLU A 437 32.42 -12.13 -12.00
N LEU A 438 31.13 -11.93 -12.27
CA LEU A 438 30.06 -12.82 -11.87
C LEU A 438 30.17 -14.17 -12.61
N ARG A 439 30.14 -15.26 -11.86
CA ARG A 439 30.06 -16.62 -12.40
C ARG A 439 28.60 -16.94 -12.74
N TRP A 440 28.30 -17.10 -14.02
CA TRP A 440 26.98 -17.49 -14.49
C TRP A 440 27.02 -18.80 -15.29
N PRO A 441 26.04 -19.72 -15.12
CA PRO A 441 25.06 -19.78 -14.04
C PRO A 441 25.71 -20.40 -12.80
N SER A 442 25.86 -19.66 -11.71
CA SER A 442 26.34 -20.21 -10.44
C SER A 442 25.61 -19.54 -9.28
N PRO A 443 25.22 -20.30 -8.25
CA PRO A 443 24.50 -19.73 -7.12
C PRO A 443 25.42 -18.74 -6.38
N SER A 444 24.90 -17.54 -6.13
CA SER A 444 25.63 -16.44 -5.50
C SER A 444 24.93 -15.93 -4.24
N PHE A 445 25.71 -15.31 -3.35
CA PHE A 445 25.21 -14.52 -2.21
C PHE A 445 25.22 -13.04 -2.58
N GLU A 446 24.27 -12.25 -2.08
CA GLU A 446 24.31 -10.78 -2.16
C GLU A 446 24.26 -10.18 -0.74
N SER A 447 25.03 -9.12 -0.51
CA SER A 447 25.00 -8.37 0.75
C SER A 447 25.38 -6.89 0.57
N LYS A 448 24.81 -6.01 1.38
CA LYS A 448 25.18 -4.59 1.51
C LYS A 448 25.24 -4.25 2.99
N GLN A 449 26.42 -4.40 3.59
CA GLN A 449 26.62 -4.13 5.01
C GLN A 449 28.05 -3.60 5.25
N GLU A 450 28.37 -3.28 6.51
CA GLU A 450 29.74 -3.13 7.00
C GLU A 450 30.61 -4.30 6.51
N LEU A 451 31.42 -3.99 5.51
CA LEU A 451 32.01 -4.98 4.60
C LEU A 451 32.98 -5.95 5.30
N PHE A 452 33.48 -5.57 6.47
CA PHE A 452 34.39 -6.38 7.27
C PHE A 452 33.74 -7.64 7.85
N GLU A 453 32.52 -7.54 8.38
CA GLU A 453 31.83 -8.70 8.98
C GLU A 453 31.43 -9.73 7.91
N ILE A 454 30.98 -9.26 6.74
CA ILE A 454 30.58 -10.12 5.61
C ILE A 454 31.72 -11.04 5.18
N PHE A 455 32.95 -10.52 5.05
CA PHE A 455 34.09 -11.35 4.69
C PHE A 455 34.38 -12.43 5.73
N SER A 456 34.18 -12.10 7.01
CA SER A 456 34.36 -13.05 8.10
C SER A 456 33.30 -14.17 8.08
N TYR A 457 32.04 -13.84 7.81
CA TYR A 457 30.95 -14.81 7.62
C TYR A 457 31.23 -15.75 6.45
N TYR A 458 31.67 -15.19 5.31
CA TYR A 458 31.98 -15.97 4.13
C TYR A 458 33.20 -16.87 4.34
N ALA A 459 34.24 -16.38 5.04
CA ALA A 459 35.42 -17.19 5.36
C ALA A 459 35.06 -18.41 6.21
N GLU A 460 34.21 -18.24 7.24
CA GLU A 460 33.73 -19.33 8.11
C GLU A 460 32.93 -20.36 7.31
N PHE A 461 31.96 -19.90 6.51
CA PHE A 461 31.18 -20.74 5.60
C PHE A 461 32.07 -21.53 4.62
N ARG A 462 33.13 -20.89 4.10
CA ARG A 462 34.07 -21.53 3.17
C ARG A 462 34.90 -22.63 3.82
N CYS A 463 35.19 -22.53 5.11
CA CYS A 463 35.82 -23.61 5.87
C CYS A 463 34.85 -24.80 6.04
N LEU A 464 33.58 -24.55 6.34
CA LEU A 464 32.58 -25.61 6.48
C LEU A 464 32.31 -26.33 5.16
N ILE A 465 32.23 -25.60 4.03
CA ILE A 465 31.86 -26.21 2.74
C ILE A 465 32.99 -27.00 2.10
N SER A 466 34.25 -26.68 2.41
CA SER A 466 35.40 -27.44 1.89
C SER A 466 35.37 -28.91 2.32
N ASP A 467 34.70 -29.22 3.42
CA ASP A 467 34.58 -30.59 3.95
C ASP A 467 33.55 -31.44 3.18
N LYS A 468 32.76 -30.83 2.27
CA LYS A 468 31.60 -31.46 1.60
C LYS A 468 31.79 -31.73 0.10
N ASN A 469 32.96 -31.44 -0.46
CA ASN A 469 33.28 -31.66 -1.89
C ASN A 469 32.33 -30.93 -2.88
N VAL A 470 31.76 -29.79 -2.45
CA VAL A 470 30.87 -28.93 -3.26
C VAL A 470 31.64 -27.71 -3.76
N ASN A 471 31.41 -27.29 -5.02
CA ASN A 471 31.99 -26.04 -5.53
C ASN A 471 31.49 -24.85 -4.69
N PRO A 472 32.39 -24.03 -4.13
CA PRO A 472 31.97 -22.95 -3.25
C PRO A 472 31.20 -21.88 -4.05
N PRO A 473 30.03 -21.45 -3.58
CA PRO A 473 29.27 -20.36 -4.20
C PRO A 473 30.00 -19.02 -4.11
N GLN A 474 29.69 -18.14 -5.05
CA GLN A 474 30.32 -16.82 -5.14
C GLN A 474 29.66 -15.83 -4.17
N LEU A 475 30.44 -15.02 -3.47
CA LEU A 475 29.93 -13.88 -2.71
C LEU A 475 29.92 -12.63 -3.60
N VAL A 476 28.77 -11.98 -3.71
CA VAL A 476 28.58 -10.71 -4.40
C VAL A 476 28.28 -9.65 -3.36
N ILE A 477 28.99 -8.54 -3.41
CA ILE A 477 28.76 -7.39 -2.54
C ILE A 477 28.57 -6.18 -3.44
N CYS A 478 27.41 -5.53 -3.34
CA CYS A 478 27.12 -4.39 -4.18
C CYS A 478 26.37 -3.27 -3.47
N GLY A 479 26.65 -2.03 -3.89
CA GLY A 479 25.97 -0.84 -3.40
C GLY A 479 25.70 0.16 -4.52
N ASN A 480 24.49 0.71 -4.59
CA ASN A 480 24.13 1.75 -5.56
C ASN A 480 24.87 3.07 -5.30
N ARG A 481 25.01 3.95 -6.28
CA ARG A 481 25.41 5.34 -6.03
C ARG A 481 24.18 6.15 -5.64
N SER A 482 23.99 6.40 -4.34
CA SER A 482 23.02 7.41 -3.91
C SER A 482 23.70 8.77 -3.81
N ILE A 483 23.04 9.83 -4.28
CA ILE A 483 23.58 11.21 -4.28
C ILE A 483 23.67 11.78 -2.86
N ASP A 484 22.85 11.25 -1.94
CA ASP A 484 22.75 11.67 -0.54
C ASP A 484 23.67 10.89 0.43
N ASP A 485 24.48 9.95 -0.06
CA ASP A 485 25.35 9.10 0.75
C ASP A 485 26.84 9.25 0.38
N PRO A 486 27.54 10.28 0.90
CA PRO A 486 28.91 10.61 0.51
C PRO A 486 29.97 9.59 0.99
N ASP A 487 29.67 8.79 2.02
CA ASP A 487 30.64 7.91 2.70
C ASP A 487 30.82 6.56 2.00
N ARG A 488 29.88 6.19 1.12
CA ARG A 488 29.85 4.87 0.46
C ARG A 488 31.13 4.55 -0.31
N LYS A 489 31.80 5.56 -0.85
CA LYS A 489 33.07 5.40 -1.55
C LYS A 489 34.21 4.99 -0.61
N LEU A 490 34.27 5.56 0.59
CA LEU A 490 35.29 5.24 1.59
C LEU A 490 35.12 3.80 2.10
N VAL A 491 33.89 3.43 2.45
CA VAL A 491 33.54 2.06 2.90
C VAL A 491 33.96 1.02 1.86
N TYR A 492 33.67 1.26 0.59
CA TYR A 492 34.08 0.38 -0.51
C TYR A 492 35.61 0.27 -0.67
N GLU A 493 36.33 1.38 -0.55
CA GLU A 493 37.79 1.40 -0.66
C GLU A 493 38.45 0.60 0.48
N ASP A 494 37.93 0.71 1.71
CA ASP A 494 38.40 -0.06 2.86
C ASP A 494 38.13 -1.56 2.69
N ALA A 495 36.95 -1.95 2.22
CA ALA A 495 36.65 -3.35 1.94
C ALA A 495 37.52 -3.96 0.86
N ARG A 496 37.85 -3.19 -0.18
CA ARG A 496 38.79 -3.64 -1.21
C ARG A 496 40.17 -3.87 -0.62
N ARG A 497 40.62 -2.99 0.27
CA ARG A 497 41.90 -3.15 1.00
C ARG A 497 41.88 -4.42 1.85
N ASP A 498 40.81 -4.67 2.60
CA ASP A 498 40.69 -5.88 3.43
C ASP A 498 40.65 -7.16 2.59
N LEU A 499 39.96 -7.15 1.45
CA LEU A 499 39.95 -8.28 0.52
C LEU A 499 41.35 -8.59 -0.04
N GLU A 500 42.14 -7.56 -0.34
CA GLU A 500 43.49 -7.71 -0.90
C GLU A 500 44.53 -8.15 0.14
N HIS A 501 44.41 -7.68 1.39
CA HIS A 501 45.42 -7.90 2.42
C HIS A 501 45.05 -8.98 3.44
N VAL A 502 43.80 -9.03 3.89
CA VAL A 502 43.33 -9.93 4.97
C VAL A 502 42.70 -11.20 4.38
N TYR A 503 41.81 -11.06 3.40
CA TYR A 503 41.01 -12.17 2.84
C TYR A 503 41.47 -12.63 1.46
N ARG A 504 42.75 -12.42 1.12
CA ARG A 504 43.32 -12.69 -0.21
C ARG A 504 43.04 -14.10 -0.75
N ARG A 505 42.96 -15.10 0.13
CA ARG A 505 42.65 -16.50 -0.23
C ARG A 505 41.30 -16.62 -0.97
N PHE A 506 40.34 -15.77 -0.65
CA PHE A 506 38.97 -15.83 -1.17
C PHE A 506 38.70 -14.83 -2.31
N GLN A 507 39.69 -14.01 -2.69
CA GLN A 507 39.55 -12.93 -3.67
C GLN A 507 38.89 -13.37 -4.99
N ARG A 508 39.22 -14.57 -5.50
CA ARG A 508 38.65 -15.10 -6.75
C ARG A 508 37.18 -15.48 -6.66
N ASP A 509 36.66 -15.64 -5.45
CA ASP A 509 35.28 -16.07 -5.18
C ASP A 509 34.40 -14.94 -4.65
N ILE A 510 34.95 -13.72 -4.53
CA ILE A 510 34.26 -12.53 -4.04
C ILE A 510 34.23 -11.48 -5.17
N SER A 511 33.04 -11.07 -5.58
CA SER A 511 32.78 -9.96 -6.52
C SER A 511 32.28 -8.75 -5.73
N ILE A 512 32.99 -7.63 -5.80
CA ILE A 512 32.65 -6.41 -5.04
C ILE A 512 32.55 -5.21 -5.98
N MET A 513 31.37 -4.59 -6.08
CA MET A 513 31.10 -3.52 -7.07
C MET A 513 30.24 -2.37 -6.52
N ILE A 514 30.64 -1.14 -6.80
CA ILE A 514 29.71 0.01 -6.71
C ILE A 514 28.90 0.05 -8.01
N LEU A 515 27.59 -0.13 -7.90
CA LEU A 515 26.69 -0.12 -9.04
C LEU A 515 26.40 1.31 -9.50
N GLY A 516 26.18 1.45 -10.82
CA GLY A 516 25.70 2.69 -11.42
C GLY A 516 24.19 2.88 -11.23
N GLU A 517 23.61 3.80 -12.00
CA GLU A 517 22.20 4.22 -11.91
C GLU A 517 21.20 3.25 -12.59
N ARG A 518 21.65 2.08 -13.08
CA ARG A 518 20.78 1.09 -13.76
C ARG A 518 20.22 0.09 -12.74
N ASP A 519 18.99 0.31 -12.30
CA ASP A 519 18.32 -0.50 -11.27
C ASP A 519 18.24 -2.01 -11.62
N GLN A 520 18.08 -2.33 -12.91
CA GLN A 520 18.02 -3.72 -13.39
C GLN A 520 19.28 -4.52 -13.03
N VAL A 521 20.44 -3.87 -12.87
CA VAL A 521 21.66 -4.55 -12.46
C VAL A 521 21.53 -5.07 -11.03
N LEU A 522 20.98 -4.27 -10.12
CA LEU A 522 20.74 -4.73 -8.74
C LEU A 522 19.65 -5.79 -8.70
N ASN A 523 18.58 -5.61 -9.49
CA ASN A 523 17.50 -6.59 -9.64
C ASN A 523 18.04 -7.98 -10.02
N ILE A 524 18.86 -8.08 -11.08
CA ILE A 524 19.40 -9.39 -11.48
C ILE A 524 20.30 -10.01 -10.41
N LEU A 525 21.02 -9.22 -9.61
CA LEU A 525 21.91 -9.75 -8.58
C LEU A 525 21.09 -10.34 -7.42
N VAL A 526 20.09 -9.59 -6.93
CA VAL A 526 19.19 -10.06 -5.87
C VAL A 526 18.38 -11.25 -6.37
N ARG A 527 17.74 -11.12 -7.55
CA ARG A 527 16.83 -12.13 -8.07
C ARG A 527 17.52 -13.43 -8.47
N ASN A 528 18.81 -13.40 -8.82
CA ASN A 528 19.57 -14.62 -9.11
C ASN A 528 20.42 -15.13 -7.94
N SER A 529 20.44 -14.41 -6.81
CA SER A 529 21.06 -14.92 -5.59
C SER A 529 20.35 -16.19 -5.11
N HIS A 530 21.09 -17.07 -4.44
CA HIS A 530 20.50 -18.24 -3.77
C HIS A 530 19.93 -17.87 -2.40
N VAL A 531 20.61 -16.95 -1.70
CA VAL A 531 20.22 -16.37 -0.41
C VAL A 531 20.80 -14.96 -0.33
N VAL A 532 20.08 -14.06 0.33
CA VAL A 532 20.50 -12.68 0.60
C VAL A 532 20.92 -12.57 2.08
N LEU A 533 22.07 -11.94 2.32
CA LEU A 533 22.61 -11.74 3.66
C LEU A 533 22.53 -10.26 4.03
N GLN A 534 21.75 -9.95 5.06
CA GLN A 534 21.50 -8.61 5.54
C GLN A 534 21.55 -8.63 7.08
N VAL A 535 22.74 -8.78 7.69
CA VAL A 535 22.91 -9.06 9.14
C VAL A 535 23.45 -7.84 9.88
N PRO A 536 22.71 -6.71 9.92
CA PRO A 536 23.25 -5.46 10.40
C PRO A 536 23.73 -5.50 11.85
N SER A 537 24.84 -4.79 12.07
CA SER A 537 25.38 -4.35 13.37
C SER A 537 24.87 -2.95 13.75
N SER A 538 24.45 -2.14 12.75
CA SER A 538 23.86 -0.80 12.83
C SER A 538 22.90 -0.56 11.62
N GLU A 539 22.17 0.57 11.56
CA GLU A 539 21.11 0.87 10.57
C GLU A 539 21.40 0.34 9.14
N ASP A 540 20.39 -0.28 8.52
CA ASP A 540 20.49 -0.96 7.23
C ASP A 540 19.21 -0.83 6.38
N ASP A 541 19.32 -1.25 5.12
CA ASP A 541 18.31 -1.04 4.10
C ASP A 541 17.17 -2.06 4.19
N GLU A 542 16.09 -1.73 4.93
CA GLU A 542 14.87 -2.56 5.03
C GLU A 542 14.26 -2.92 3.66
N PHE A 543 14.52 -2.10 2.63
CA PHE A 543 13.98 -2.34 1.29
C PHE A 543 14.62 -3.56 0.63
N LYS A 544 15.89 -3.88 0.94
CA LYS A 544 16.57 -5.05 0.35
C LYS A 544 15.96 -6.38 0.81
N VAL A 545 15.57 -6.46 2.08
CA VAL A 545 14.89 -7.64 2.62
C VAL A 545 13.59 -7.87 1.85
N ALA A 546 12.83 -6.81 1.67
CA ALA A 546 11.57 -6.83 0.95
C ALA A 546 11.74 -7.24 -0.53
N GLN A 547 12.77 -6.71 -1.20
CA GLN A 547 13.14 -7.09 -2.58
C GLN A 547 13.53 -8.57 -2.69
N ALA A 548 14.33 -9.06 -1.75
CA ALA A 548 14.76 -10.46 -1.71
C ALA A 548 13.56 -11.40 -1.53
N LEU A 549 12.67 -11.08 -0.60
CA LEU A 549 11.44 -11.84 -0.37
C LEU A 549 10.54 -11.84 -1.61
N HIS A 550 10.37 -10.69 -2.26
CA HIS A 550 9.62 -10.57 -3.52
C HIS A 550 10.21 -11.45 -4.64
N ALA A 551 11.54 -11.49 -4.75
CA ALA A 551 12.25 -12.38 -5.65
C ALA A 551 12.14 -13.88 -5.28
N GLY A 552 11.58 -14.19 -4.10
CA GLY A 552 11.49 -15.53 -3.54
C GLY A 552 12.84 -16.05 -3.05
N ARG A 553 13.68 -15.16 -2.51
CA ARG A 553 15.01 -15.49 -1.99
C ARG A 553 14.98 -15.48 -0.47
N PRO A 554 15.40 -16.59 0.19
CA PRO A 554 15.55 -16.60 1.64
C PRO A 554 16.53 -15.51 2.08
N VAL A 555 16.27 -14.92 3.24
CA VAL A 555 17.11 -13.86 3.82
C VAL A 555 17.65 -14.32 5.17
N ILE A 556 18.94 -14.10 5.41
CA ILE A 556 19.52 -14.20 6.76
C ILE A 556 19.72 -12.78 7.26
N THR A 557 19.05 -12.45 8.37
CA THR A 557 19.05 -11.11 8.97
C THR A 557 19.38 -11.11 10.45
N SER A 558 19.58 -9.93 11.02
CA SER A 558 19.68 -9.74 12.47
C SER A 558 18.40 -9.11 13.04
N PRO A 559 18.17 -9.15 14.36
CA PRO A 559 17.04 -8.46 14.99
C PRO A 559 17.21 -6.93 15.04
N ILE A 560 18.23 -6.38 14.36
CA ILE A 560 18.51 -4.95 14.32
C ILE A 560 17.74 -4.30 13.16
N ASP A 561 17.19 -3.12 13.43
CA ASP A 561 16.68 -2.18 12.42
C ASP A 561 15.52 -2.64 11.55
N GLY A 562 14.46 -3.21 12.16
CA GLY A 562 13.18 -3.48 11.47
C GLY A 562 13.21 -4.54 10.36
N THR A 563 14.39 -4.90 9.86
CA THR A 563 14.66 -5.97 8.88
C THR A 563 14.05 -7.31 9.30
N SER A 564 14.08 -7.61 10.60
CA SER A 564 13.49 -8.82 11.19
C SER A 564 11.96 -8.83 11.19
N ILE A 565 11.27 -7.69 11.09
CA ILE A 565 9.80 -7.61 11.08
C ILE A 565 9.23 -8.32 9.85
N GLN A 566 9.97 -8.31 8.74
CA GLN A 566 9.58 -8.94 7.48
C GLN A 566 9.92 -10.45 7.45
N ILE A 567 10.68 -10.95 8.42
CA ILE A 567 11.18 -12.33 8.47
C ILE A 567 10.43 -13.16 9.51
N GLN A 568 9.86 -14.26 9.05
CA GLN A 568 9.38 -15.35 9.88
C GLN A 568 10.50 -16.38 9.99
N ASP A 569 11.17 -16.39 11.14
CA ASP A 569 12.34 -17.24 11.39
C ASP A 569 12.04 -18.72 11.12
N GLY A 570 12.88 -19.35 10.29
CA GLY A 570 12.71 -20.74 9.84
C GLY A 570 11.63 -20.95 8.77
N VAL A 571 10.91 -19.90 8.33
CA VAL A 571 9.84 -19.99 7.32
C VAL A 571 10.23 -19.34 6.01
N ASN A 572 10.63 -18.06 6.01
CA ASN A 572 11.05 -17.33 4.81
C ASN A 572 12.49 -16.77 4.91
N GLY A 573 13.16 -17.01 6.03
CA GLY A 573 14.51 -16.56 6.34
C GLY A 573 14.97 -17.03 7.71
N PHE A 574 16.13 -16.54 8.16
CA PHE A 574 16.68 -16.79 9.49
C PHE A 574 17.04 -15.49 10.20
N ILE A 575 16.83 -15.44 11.51
CA ILE A 575 17.25 -14.33 12.37
C ILE A 575 18.41 -14.77 13.26
N VAL A 576 19.56 -14.12 13.10
CA VAL A 576 20.80 -14.43 13.82
C VAL A 576 21.24 -13.24 14.68
N ARG A 577 22.04 -13.50 15.72
CA ARG A 577 22.63 -12.42 16.51
C ARG A 577 23.74 -11.71 15.70
N PRO A 578 23.82 -10.37 15.74
CA PRO A 578 24.93 -9.63 15.12
C PRO A 578 26.28 -10.15 15.61
N GLY A 579 27.24 -10.34 14.69
CA GLY A 579 28.57 -10.87 14.98
C GLY A 579 28.65 -12.40 15.18
N ASP A 580 27.52 -13.13 15.17
CA ASP A 580 27.51 -14.59 15.30
C ASP A 580 27.87 -15.28 13.98
N ARG A 581 29.17 -15.35 13.73
CA ARG A 581 29.73 -15.90 12.48
C ARG A 581 29.40 -17.37 12.27
N ALA A 582 29.37 -18.15 13.35
CA ALA A 582 29.10 -19.58 13.28
C ALA A 582 27.66 -19.84 12.85
N ALA A 583 26.69 -19.16 13.47
CA ALA A 583 25.28 -19.30 13.12
C ALA A 583 25.01 -18.91 11.67
N VAL A 584 25.55 -17.78 11.20
CA VAL A 584 25.44 -17.38 9.79
C VAL A 584 25.98 -18.47 8.87
N ALA A 585 27.20 -18.96 9.13
CA ALA A 585 27.84 -19.99 8.31
C ALA A 585 27.05 -21.31 8.28
N GLU A 586 26.47 -21.73 9.41
CA GLU A 586 25.60 -22.92 9.51
C GLU A 586 24.31 -22.75 8.69
N HIS A 587 23.63 -21.61 8.79
CA HIS A 587 22.42 -21.35 8.01
C HIS A 587 22.71 -21.27 6.51
N LEU A 588 23.82 -20.63 6.11
CA LEU A 588 24.28 -20.65 4.72
C LEU A 588 24.54 -22.10 4.26
N MET A 589 25.17 -22.93 5.09
CA MET A 589 25.38 -24.35 4.79
C MET A 589 24.06 -25.10 4.58
N CYS A 590 23.09 -24.92 5.48
CA CYS A 590 21.77 -25.54 5.36
C CYS A 590 21.09 -25.14 4.06
N LEU A 591 21.07 -23.85 3.70
CA LEU A 591 20.39 -23.37 2.50
C LEU A 591 21.05 -23.87 1.20
N PHE A 592 22.35 -24.13 1.19
CA PHE A 592 23.07 -24.66 0.02
C PHE A 592 23.07 -26.18 -0.08
N THR A 593 22.81 -26.89 1.02
CA THR A 593 22.86 -28.36 1.05
C THR A 593 21.48 -29.02 1.16
N ASP A 594 20.50 -28.36 1.79
CA ASP A 594 19.12 -28.82 1.88
C ASP A 594 18.23 -28.10 0.86
N LYS A 595 18.03 -28.76 -0.27
CA LYS A 595 17.20 -28.25 -1.36
C LYS A 595 15.73 -28.09 -0.95
N ARG A 596 15.20 -28.98 -0.10
CA ARG A 596 13.79 -28.95 0.30
C ARG A 596 13.51 -27.78 1.22
N LEU A 597 14.43 -27.51 2.16
CA LEU A 597 14.37 -26.33 3.01
C LEU A 597 14.37 -25.05 2.17
N HIS A 598 15.33 -24.94 1.24
CA HIS A 598 15.46 -23.77 0.39
C HIS A 598 14.22 -23.54 -0.49
N GLU A 599 13.71 -24.58 -1.15
CA GLU A 599 12.49 -24.50 -1.97
C GLU A 599 11.27 -24.09 -1.13
N GLY A 600 11.11 -24.67 0.06
CA GLY A 600 10.04 -24.30 1.00
C GLY A 600 10.11 -22.83 1.41
N MET A 601 11.30 -22.36 1.80
CA MET A 601 11.52 -20.96 2.16
C MET A 601 11.31 -20.01 1.00
N SER A 602 11.75 -20.37 -0.21
CA SER A 602 11.58 -19.56 -1.42
C SER A 602 10.11 -19.36 -1.79
N VAL A 603 9.28 -20.41 -1.62
CA VAL A 603 7.82 -20.32 -1.83
C VAL A 603 7.17 -19.45 -0.76
N ALA A 604 7.56 -19.61 0.51
CA ALA A 604 7.05 -18.80 1.60
C ALA A 604 7.41 -17.31 1.44
N ALA A 605 8.65 -17.02 1.04
CA ALA A 605 9.12 -15.67 0.75
C ALA A 605 8.27 -14.99 -0.34
N ARG A 606 8.02 -15.68 -1.46
CA ARG A 606 7.27 -15.13 -2.59
C ARG A 606 5.79 -14.86 -2.27
N ASN A 607 5.18 -15.72 -1.46
CA ASN A 607 3.73 -15.67 -1.20
C ASN A 607 3.36 -14.99 0.12
N GLY A 608 4.33 -14.78 1.02
CA GLY A 608 4.10 -14.26 2.38
C GLY A 608 4.20 -12.74 2.51
N MET A 609 4.34 -12.01 1.41
CA MET A 609 4.50 -10.55 1.43
C MET A 609 3.18 -9.84 1.73
N SER A 610 3.25 -8.81 2.58
CA SER A 610 2.13 -7.93 2.88
C SER A 610 1.88 -6.92 1.74
N ASP A 611 0.60 -6.62 1.50
CA ASP A 611 0.19 -5.55 0.58
C ASP A 611 0.74 -4.17 1.00
N GLU A 612 1.02 -3.97 2.29
CA GLU A 612 1.53 -2.70 2.85
C GLU A 612 2.91 -2.30 2.28
N LEU A 613 3.69 -3.28 1.83
CA LEU A 613 5.02 -3.05 1.23
C LEU A 613 4.92 -2.65 -0.26
N THR A 614 3.72 -2.72 -0.84
CA THR A 614 3.47 -2.41 -2.25
C THR A 614 3.08 -0.95 -2.45
N THR A 615 3.21 -0.46 -3.69
CA THR A 615 2.74 0.89 -4.06
C THR A 615 1.26 1.11 -3.73
N VAL A 616 0.40 0.10 -3.85
CA VAL A 616 -1.04 0.22 -3.56
C VAL A 616 -1.29 0.33 -2.06
N GLY A 617 -0.63 -0.51 -1.25
CA GLY A 617 -0.74 -0.43 0.21
C GLY A 617 -0.21 0.89 0.76
N ASN A 618 0.93 1.35 0.25
CA ASN A 618 1.49 2.66 0.60
C ASN A 618 0.57 3.82 0.20
N ALA A 619 0.01 3.78 -1.01
CA ALA A 619 -0.98 4.76 -1.45
C ALA A 619 -2.20 4.77 -0.52
N ALA A 620 -2.69 3.59 -0.11
CA ALA A 620 -3.80 3.49 0.81
C ALA A 620 -3.47 4.10 2.18
N ALA A 621 -2.25 3.87 2.70
CA ALA A 621 -1.80 4.47 3.96
C ALA A 621 -1.77 6.00 3.89
N TRP A 622 -1.23 6.58 2.81
CA TRP A 622 -1.17 8.03 2.60
C TRP A 622 -2.54 8.69 2.41
N MET A 623 -3.47 7.98 1.79
CA MET A 623 -4.78 8.51 1.43
C MET A 623 -5.85 8.18 2.47
N ARG A 624 -5.51 7.35 3.47
CA ARG A 624 -6.41 7.01 4.58
C ARG A 624 -6.72 8.27 5.37
N THR A 625 -7.97 8.71 5.27
CA THR A 625 -8.50 9.75 6.15
C THR A 625 -8.72 9.17 7.55
N ASN A 626 -8.29 9.89 8.59
CA ASN A 626 -8.43 9.50 9.99
C ASN A 626 -9.90 9.13 10.31
N SER A 627 -10.17 7.84 10.48
CA SER A 627 -11.53 7.31 10.67
C SER A 627 -11.94 7.40 12.14
N LYS A 628 -13.08 8.04 12.41
CA LYS A 628 -13.55 8.29 13.77
C LYS A 628 -14.88 7.61 14.04
N ILE A 629 -14.95 6.83 15.12
CA ILE A 629 -16.19 6.24 15.60
C ILE A 629 -16.48 6.79 17.00
N ALA A 630 -17.68 7.31 17.20
CA ALA A 630 -18.17 7.67 18.53
C ALA A 630 -19.04 6.54 19.12
N ILE A 631 -18.86 6.27 20.40
CA ILE A 631 -19.74 5.41 21.19
C ILE A 631 -20.42 6.27 22.26
N VAL A 632 -21.73 6.39 22.13
CA VAL A 632 -22.59 7.12 23.06
C VAL A 632 -23.24 6.12 24.01
N GLY A 633 -22.86 6.21 25.28
CA GLY A 633 -23.14 5.24 26.34
C GLY A 633 -21.99 4.23 26.45
N VAL A 634 -21.31 4.21 27.60
CA VAL A 634 -20.13 3.35 27.86
C VAL A 634 -20.41 2.35 29.00
N GLY A 635 -21.64 1.85 29.03
CA GLY A 635 -22.00 0.65 29.80
C GLY A 635 -21.31 -0.61 29.25
N GLN A 636 -21.73 -1.79 29.72
CA GLN A 636 -21.08 -3.05 29.31
C GLN A 636 -21.16 -3.31 27.79
N VAL A 637 -22.25 -2.89 27.12
CA VAL A 637 -22.37 -3.00 25.67
C VAL A 637 -21.43 -2.02 24.96
N GLY A 638 -21.48 -0.72 25.30
CA GLY A 638 -20.62 0.30 24.71
C GLY A 638 -19.13 0.02 24.88
N GLY A 639 -18.71 -0.37 26.09
CA GLY A 639 -17.32 -0.77 26.35
C GLY A 639 -16.90 -2.00 25.53
N ALA A 640 -17.78 -2.99 25.39
CA ALA A 640 -17.48 -4.17 24.56
C ALA A 640 -17.43 -3.83 23.06
N VAL A 641 -18.27 -2.91 22.57
CA VAL A 641 -18.22 -2.42 21.18
C VAL A 641 -16.90 -1.68 20.94
N ALA A 642 -16.49 -0.78 21.83
CA ALA A 642 -15.20 -0.08 21.74
C ALA A 642 -14.06 -1.10 21.69
N ASN A 643 -14.04 -2.05 22.63
CA ASN A 643 -13.03 -3.10 22.68
C ASN A 643 -12.98 -3.92 21.37
N ALA A 644 -14.14 -4.30 20.82
CA ALA A 644 -14.18 -5.04 19.55
C ALA A 644 -13.64 -4.20 18.38
N ILE A 645 -13.92 -2.90 18.35
CA ILE A 645 -13.39 -1.96 17.35
C ILE A 645 -11.87 -1.83 17.45
N ILE A 646 -11.34 -1.72 18.67
CA ILE A 646 -9.89 -1.60 18.94
C ILE A 646 -9.17 -2.90 18.58
N LEU A 647 -9.65 -4.05 19.06
CA LEU A 647 -9.03 -5.36 18.80
C LEU A 647 -9.04 -5.79 17.32
N THR A 648 -9.84 -5.12 16.49
CA THR A 648 -9.93 -5.41 15.05
C THR A 648 -9.56 -4.21 14.18
N SER A 649 -9.03 -3.15 14.82
CA SER A 649 -8.48 -1.93 14.21
C SER A 649 -9.36 -1.32 13.13
N ILE A 650 -10.65 -1.24 13.46
CA ILE A 650 -11.67 -0.75 12.53
C ILE A 650 -11.58 0.76 12.34
N ALA A 651 -11.19 1.50 13.37
CA ALA A 651 -11.13 2.96 13.37
C ALA A 651 -9.81 3.46 13.98
N ASN A 652 -9.39 4.65 13.57
CA ASN A 652 -8.18 5.29 14.08
C ASN A 652 -8.45 6.06 15.39
N GLU A 653 -9.67 6.58 15.56
CA GLU A 653 -10.08 7.27 16.79
C GLU A 653 -11.42 6.73 17.28
N VAL A 654 -11.47 6.32 18.55
CA VAL A 654 -12.69 5.89 19.24
C VAL A 654 -13.01 6.92 20.33
N LEU A 655 -14.10 7.66 20.10
CA LEU A 655 -14.59 8.67 21.03
C LEU A 655 -15.63 8.06 21.96
N LEU A 656 -15.41 8.19 23.26
CA LEU A 656 -16.33 7.70 24.28
C LEU A 656 -17.11 8.87 24.89
N VAL A 657 -18.44 8.77 24.87
CA VAL A 657 -19.36 9.77 25.43
C VAL A 657 -20.32 9.11 26.40
N ASP A 658 -20.42 9.65 27.62
CA ASP A 658 -21.41 9.23 28.62
C ASP A 658 -21.68 10.39 29.58
N THR A 659 -22.88 10.43 30.15
CA THR A 659 -23.24 11.36 31.23
C THR A 659 -22.50 11.05 32.54
N ASP A 660 -22.15 9.78 32.78
CA ASP A 660 -21.30 9.36 33.90
C ASP A 660 -19.83 9.55 33.51
N VAL A 661 -19.32 10.76 33.78
CA VAL A 661 -17.94 11.19 33.45
C VAL A 661 -16.91 10.25 34.06
N SER A 662 -17.11 9.85 35.33
CA SER A 662 -16.19 8.95 36.03
C SER A 662 -16.11 7.59 35.33
N ARG A 663 -17.27 7.01 34.97
CA ARG A 663 -17.29 5.73 34.24
C ARG A 663 -16.67 5.85 32.86
N ARG A 664 -16.97 6.92 32.13
CA ARG A 664 -16.40 7.19 30.80
C ARG A 664 -14.88 7.25 30.88
N ASP A 665 -14.34 8.05 31.78
CA ASP A 665 -12.89 8.25 31.89
C ASP A 665 -12.18 6.97 32.38
N SER A 666 -12.82 6.17 33.23
CA SER A 666 -12.32 4.84 33.58
C SER A 666 -12.31 3.89 32.39
N GLN A 667 -13.39 3.85 31.59
CA GLN A 667 -13.44 3.04 30.36
C GLN A 667 -12.38 3.47 29.35
N VAL A 668 -12.16 4.77 29.18
CA VAL A 668 -11.09 5.29 28.30
C VAL A 668 -9.74 4.72 28.71
N ARG A 669 -9.40 4.73 30.01
CA ARG A 669 -8.11 4.23 30.49
C ARG A 669 -7.96 2.72 30.28
N ASP A 670 -8.98 1.96 30.64
CA ASP A 670 -8.98 0.49 30.50
C ASP A 670 -8.90 0.06 29.02
N LEU A 671 -9.63 0.73 28.13
CA LEU A 671 -9.59 0.47 26.69
C LEU A 671 -8.31 1.00 26.04
N ALA A 672 -7.70 2.05 26.58
CA ALA A 672 -6.38 2.50 26.13
C ALA A 672 -5.31 1.44 26.41
N ASP A 673 -5.38 0.71 27.52
CA ASP A 673 -4.47 -0.41 27.79
C ASP A 673 -4.59 -1.53 26.73
N VAL A 674 -5.82 -1.80 26.26
CA VAL A 674 -6.04 -2.71 25.12
C VAL A 674 -5.37 -2.16 23.85
N ALA A 675 -5.58 -0.87 23.56
CA ALA A 675 -4.96 -0.21 22.41
C ALA A 675 -3.42 -0.22 22.50
N PHE A 676 -2.82 -0.09 23.69
CA PHE A 676 -1.37 -0.17 23.87
C PHE A 676 -0.82 -1.58 23.64
N SER A 677 -1.63 -2.62 23.89
CA SER A 677 -1.23 -4.02 23.69
C SER A 677 -1.27 -4.47 22.22
N GLN A 678 -2.20 -3.93 21.45
CA GLN A 678 -2.25 -4.10 20.01
C GLN A 678 -1.20 -3.15 19.41
N LYS A 679 -0.30 -3.61 18.55
CA LYS A 679 0.72 -2.75 17.92
C LYS A 679 0.11 -1.81 16.85
N GLU A 680 -1.13 -1.37 17.03
CA GLU A 680 -1.95 -0.71 16.01
C GLU A 680 -2.50 0.66 16.49
N ASP A 681 -2.68 1.58 15.54
CA ASP A 681 -2.87 3.03 15.74
C ASP A 681 -4.26 3.49 16.22
N THR A 682 -4.99 2.70 17.03
CA THR A 682 -6.32 3.10 17.52
C THR A 682 -6.22 3.96 18.79
N ASN A 683 -6.49 5.26 18.68
CA ASN A 683 -6.55 6.16 19.84
C ASN A 683 -7.95 6.15 20.48
N VAL A 684 -8.03 5.96 21.80
CA VAL A 684 -9.28 5.97 22.56
C VAL A 684 -9.28 7.17 23.51
N ARG A 685 -10.34 7.99 23.46
CA ARG A 685 -10.45 9.13 24.37
C ARG A 685 -11.88 9.51 24.72
N ALA A 686 -12.01 10.31 25.77
CA ALA A 686 -13.26 10.97 26.12
C ALA A 686 -13.60 12.06 25.10
N ALA A 687 -14.91 12.27 24.90
CA ALA A 687 -15.43 13.33 24.05
C ALA A 687 -16.77 13.89 24.58
N THR A 688 -17.16 15.02 24.01
CA THR A 688 -18.49 15.63 24.15
C THR A 688 -19.47 15.12 23.09
N TYR A 689 -20.77 15.36 23.28
CA TYR A 689 -21.80 15.05 22.27
C TYR A 689 -21.56 15.79 20.94
N ALA A 690 -21.13 17.05 21.00
CA ALA A 690 -20.84 17.86 19.80
C ALA A 690 -19.65 17.29 19.00
N GLU A 691 -18.58 16.84 19.66
CA GLU A 691 -17.46 16.16 18.99
C GLU A 691 -17.88 14.81 18.40
N ALA A 692 -18.66 14.03 19.15
CA ALA A 692 -19.18 12.75 18.66
C ALA A 692 -20.05 12.91 17.41
N ALA A 693 -20.82 13.99 17.32
CA ALA A 693 -21.66 14.29 16.15
C ALA A 693 -20.86 14.52 14.86
N GLN A 694 -19.54 14.76 14.96
CA GLN A 694 -18.63 14.94 13.83
C GLN A 694 -17.90 13.66 13.40
N CYS A 695 -18.20 12.51 14.02
CA CYS A 695 -17.60 11.23 13.66
C CYS A 695 -18.19 10.63 12.38
N ASP A 696 -17.45 9.70 11.75
CA ASP A 696 -17.92 8.97 10.57
C ASP A 696 -19.10 8.05 10.91
N ILE A 697 -19.02 7.41 12.08
CA ILE A 697 -20.05 6.52 12.61
C ILE A 697 -20.32 6.89 14.07
N ILE A 698 -21.59 6.97 14.44
CA ILE A 698 -22.07 7.21 15.79
C ILE A 698 -22.84 5.98 16.24
N VAL A 699 -22.33 5.29 17.26
CA VAL A 699 -22.98 4.12 17.85
C VAL A 699 -23.69 4.52 19.14
N ILE A 700 -25.01 4.41 19.17
CA ILE A 700 -25.84 4.75 20.32
C ILE A 700 -26.17 3.48 21.10
N THR A 701 -25.49 3.28 22.23
CA THR A 701 -25.75 2.18 23.17
C THR A 701 -26.38 2.66 24.49
N ALA A 702 -26.43 3.98 24.69
CA ALA A 702 -27.02 4.61 25.86
C ALA A 702 -28.51 4.25 26.01
N GLY A 703 -28.84 3.69 27.16
CA GLY A 703 -30.20 3.31 27.55
C GLY A 703 -30.22 2.92 29.01
N SER A 704 -31.40 2.97 29.61
CA SER A 704 -31.63 2.50 30.98
C SER A 704 -31.49 0.98 31.07
N ARG A 705 -31.12 0.48 32.26
CA ARG A 705 -31.15 -0.96 32.56
C ARG A 705 -32.58 -1.39 32.85
N HIS A 706 -33.00 -2.51 32.29
CA HIS A 706 -34.26 -3.15 32.63
C HIS A 706 -34.07 -3.95 33.93
N PHE A 707 -34.92 -3.73 34.94
CA PHE A 707 -34.89 -4.48 36.20
C PHE A 707 -35.99 -5.55 36.23
N ILE A 708 -35.72 -6.70 36.84
CA ILE A 708 -36.70 -7.78 36.95
C ILE A 708 -37.93 -7.28 37.73
N GLY A 709 -39.11 -7.35 37.10
CA GLY A 709 -40.38 -6.86 37.66
C GLY A 709 -40.78 -5.44 37.24
N GLN A 710 -39.95 -4.73 36.45
CA GLN A 710 -40.29 -3.40 35.93
C GLN A 710 -41.31 -3.49 34.77
N PRO A 711 -42.37 -2.65 34.74
CA PRO A 711 -43.27 -2.55 33.59
C PRO A 711 -42.51 -2.18 32.30
N SER A 712 -42.83 -2.84 31.19
CA SER A 712 -42.18 -2.62 29.89
C SER A 712 -42.40 -1.20 29.34
N MET A 713 -43.53 -0.57 29.68
CA MET A 713 -43.89 0.79 29.25
C MET A 713 -42.94 1.82 29.87
N ASP A 714 -42.81 1.83 31.20
CA ASP A 714 -41.89 2.72 31.93
C ASP A 714 -40.43 2.61 31.44
N TYR A 715 -39.99 1.39 31.11
CA TYR A 715 -38.67 1.13 30.54
C TYR A 715 -38.49 1.80 29.17
N THR A 716 -39.52 1.69 28.33
CA THR A 716 -39.52 2.22 26.96
C THR A 716 -39.53 3.76 26.98
N ASP A 717 -40.41 4.37 27.77
CA ASP A 717 -40.54 5.83 27.86
C ASP A 717 -39.25 6.49 28.37
N ARG A 718 -38.58 5.85 29.33
CA ARG A 718 -37.28 6.31 29.81
C ARG A 718 -36.21 6.30 28.72
N ASN A 719 -36.16 5.26 27.90
CA ASN A 719 -35.19 5.17 26.80
C ASN A 719 -35.49 6.15 25.67
N ILE A 720 -36.78 6.41 25.39
CA ILE A 720 -37.20 7.46 24.46
C ILE A 720 -36.70 8.83 24.93
N SER A 721 -36.88 9.15 26.23
CA SER A 721 -36.41 10.41 26.81
C SER A 721 -34.87 10.56 26.71
N ILE A 722 -34.12 9.50 27.03
CA ILE A 722 -32.65 9.49 26.89
C ILE A 722 -32.23 9.76 25.45
N VAL A 723 -32.81 9.06 24.47
CA VAL A 723 -32.47 9.23 23.06
C VAL A 723 -32.81 10.64 22.56
N ARG A 724 -33.96 11.19 22.96
CA ARG A 724 -34.34 12.58 22.62
C ARG A 724 -33.30 13.59 23.14
N SER A 725 -32.82 13.42 24.37
CA SER A 725 -31.77 14.27 24.94
C SER A 725 -30.46 14.17 24.15
N ILE A 726 -30.01 12.96 23.84
CA ILE A 726 -28.79 12.72 23.06
C ILE A 726 -28.90 13.37 21.68
N MET A 727 -30.02 13.19 20.97
CA MET A 727 -30.23 13.79 19.65
C MET A 727 -30.24 15.31 19.69
N LYS A 728 -30.81 15.91 20.73
CA LYS A 728 -30.79 17.36 20.92
C LYS A 728 -29.37 17.89 21.15
N GLU A 729 -28.57 17.22 21.98
CA GLU A 729 -27.20 17.65 22.30
C GLU A 729 -26.20 17.41 21.16
N MET A 730 -26.45 16.43 20.30
CA MET A 730 -25.59 16.12 19.16
C MET A 730 -25.87 16.96 17.91
N SER A 731 -27.04 17.61 17.82
CA SER A 731 -27.37 18.43 16.65
C SER A 731 -26.51 19.71 16.59
N PRO A 732 -25.92 20.08 15.43
CA PRO A 732 -26.05 19.43 14.12
C PRO A 732 -25.04 18.29 13.89
N PHE A 733 -25.50 17.25 13.19
CA PHE A 733 -24.65 16.13 12.75
C PHE A 733 -23.84 16.50 11.50
N ARG A 734 -22.69 15.84 11.35
CA ARG A 734 -21.97 15.84 10.06
C ARG A 734 -22.86 15.28 8.96
N SER A 735 -22.85 15.91 7.78
CA SER A 735 -23.80 15.60 6.70
C SER A 735 -23.70 14.18 6.13
N ASP A 736 -22.55 13.53 6.28
CA ASP A 736 -22.29 12.15 5.84
C ASP A 736 -22.08 11.17 7.02
N ALA A 737 -22.48 11.55 8.25
CA ALA A 737 -22.43 10.66 9.41
C ALA A 737 -23.42 9.51 9.29
N ILE A 738 -23.04 8.34 9.80
CA ILE A 738 -23.92 7.17 9.92
C ILE A 738 -24.24 6.92 11.40
N ILE A 739 -25.51 6.82 11.74
CA ILE A 739 -25.97 6.51 13.09
C ILE A 739 -26.37 5.03 13.16
N ILE A 740 -25.79 4.30 14.12
CA ILE A 740 -26.12 2.91 14.44
C ILE A 740 -26.72 2.86 15.84
N VAL A 741 -28.01 2.58 15.93
CA VAL A 741 -28.73 2.43 17.19
C VAL A 741 -28.63 0.99 17.68
N VAL A 742 -28.20 0.82 18.93
CA VAL A 742 -28.06 -0.48 19.61
C VAL A 742 -28.92 -0.52 20.87
N ALA A 743 -29.27 0.64 21.43
CA ALA A 743 -30.18 0.75 22.57
C ALA A 743 -31.54 0.10 22.28
N ASN A 744 -32.14 -0.52 23.29
CA ASN A 744 -33.43 -1.22 23.16
C ASN A 744 -34.62 -0.38 23.65
N PRO A 745 -35.83 -0.55 23.08
CA PRO A 745 -36.17 -1.42 21.95
C PRO A 745 -35.62 -0.87 20.61
N VAL A 746 -34.76 -1.63 19.93
CA VAL A 746 -33.90 -1.08 18.87
C VAL A 746 -34.68 -0.51 17.69
N ASP A 747 -35.71 -1.20 17.22
CA ASP A 747 -36.48 -0.79 16.04
C ASP A 747 -37.30 0.49 16.29
N LEU A 748 -37.87 0.61 17.50
CA LEU A 748 -38.60 1.80 17.93
C LEU A 748 -37.65 3.00 18.08
N LEU A 749 -36.53 2.82 18.78
CA LEU A 749 -35.56 3.90 18.99
C LEU A 749 -34.89 4.30 17.67
N THR A 750 -34.62 3.36 16.76
CA THR A 750 -34.11 3.66 15.41
C THR A 750 -35.09 4.52 14.62
N SER A 751 -36.39 4.22 14.70
CA SER A 751 -37.44 5.03 14.06
C SER A 751 -37.47 6.46 14.60
N ILE A 752 -37.33 6.62 15.92
CA ILE A 752 -37.31 7.94 16.57
C ILE A 752 -36.03 8.71 16.22
N VAL A 753 -34.85 8.07 16.27
CA VAL A 753 -33.57 8.69 15.89
C VAL A 753 -33.60 9.13 14.43
N GLN A 754 -34.20 8.32 13.53
CA GLN A 754 -34.32 8.67 12.13
C GLN A 754 -35.09 9.98 11.94
N GLU A 755 -36.17 10.19 12.68
CA GLU A 755 -36.96 11.42 12.60
C GLU A 755 -36.25 12.62 13.24
N LEU A 756 -35.59 12.41 14.38
CA LEU A 756 -34.95 13.49 15.15
C LEU A 756 -33.61 13.94 14.59
N SER A 757 -32.86 13.05 13.95
CA SER A 757 -31.51 13.36 13.45
C SER A 757 -31.50 14.36 12.31
N GLY A 758 -32.59 14.46 11.55
CA GLY A 758 -32.65 15.23 10.30
C GLY A 758 -31.76 14.66 9.18
N LEU A 759 -31.10 13.52 9.39
CA LEU A 759 -30.28 12.87 8.38
C LEU A 759 -31.15 12.11 7.37
N PRO A 760 -30.68 11.96 6.11
CA PRO A 760 -31.25 11.03 5.16
C PRO A 760 -31.52 9.64 5.77
N ARG A 761 -32.68 9.06 5.42
CA ARG A 761 -33.16 7.78 5.99
C ARG A 761 -32.17 6.62 5.87
N HIS A 762 -31.32 6.64 4.84
CA HIS A 762 -30.31 5.60 4.60
C HIS A 762 -29.12 5.66 5.58
N GLN A 763 -28.93 6.78 6.28
CA GLN A 763 -27.82 6.99 7.20
C GLN A 763 -28.15 6.60 8.65
N VAL A 764 -29.41 6.29 8.95
CA VAL A 764 -29.85 5.86 10.28
C VAL A 764 -30.29 4.41 10.23
N LEU A 765 -29.58 3.56 10.96
CA LEU A 765 -29.87 2.14 11.07
C LEU A 765 -29.77 1.68 12.52
N GLY A 766 -30.36 0.52 12.81
CA GLY A 766 -30.25 -0.16 14.09
C GLY A 766 -29.65 -1.55 13.93
N SER A 767 -29.08 -2.08 15.02
CA SER A 767 -28.51 -3.44 15.02
C SER A 767 -29.54 -4.52 14.66
N GLY A 768 -30.82 -4.26 14.93
CA GLY A 768 -31.94 -5.10 14.52
C GLY A 768 -31.78 -6.56 14.95
N THR A 769 -32.18 -7.48 14.07
CA THR A 769 -32.15 -8.94 14.27
C THR A 769 -30.85 -9.59 13.80
N PHE A 770 -29.76 -8.82 13.61
CA PHE A 770 -28.50 -9.38 13.11
C PHE A 770 -27.85 -10.36 14.09
N LEU A 771 -27.87 -10.04 15.39
CA LEU A 771 -27.38 -10.96 16.41
C LEU A 771 -28.22 -12.23 16.47
N GLU A 772 -29.55 -12.11 16.42
CA GLU A 772 -30.49 -13.23 16.42
C GLU A 772 -30.25 -14.15 15.22
N SER A 773 -30.01 -13.58 14.04
CA SER A 773 -29.68 -14.36 12.83
C SER A 773 -28.37 -15.15 12.99
N ILE A 774 -27.35 -14.59 13.63
CA ILE A 774 -26.09 -15.30 13.91
C ILE A 774 -26.30 -16.40 14.96
N ARG A 775 -27.08 -16.12 16.01
CA ARG A 775 -27.40 -17.11 17.06
C ARG A 775 -28.15 -18.29 16.46
N LEU A 776 -29.18 -18.02 15.67
CA LEU A 776 -29.96 -19.04 14.99
C LEU A 776 -29.08 -19.90 14.08
N ARG A 777 -28.23 -19.26 13.26
CA ARG A 777 -27.26 -19.97 12.40
C ARG A 777 -26.37 -20.91 13.22
N GLY A 778 -25.89 -20.46 14.38
CA GLY A 778 -25.07 -21.28 15.28
C GLY A 778 -25.83 -22.47 15.89
N ILE A 779 -27.09 -22.28 16.30
CA ILE A 779 -27.93 -23.36 16.85
C ILE A 779 -28.20 -24.42 15.76
N VAL A 780 -28.66 -23.99 14.58
CA VAL A 780 -28.91 -24.92 13.46
C VAL A 780 -27.63 -25.64 13.05
N ALA A 781 -26.48 -24.95 13.00
CA ALA A 781 -25.19 -25.56 12.68
C ALA A 781 -24.77 -26.63 13.70
N SER A 782 -25.02 -26.39 14.98
CA SER A 782 -24.73 -27.34 16.05
C SER A 782 -25.59 -28.60 15.95
N GLU A 783 -26.89 -28.43 15.72
CA GLU A 783 -27.82 -29.56 15.53
C GLU A 783 -27.44 -30.41 14.31
N LEU A 784 -27.04 -29.77 13.21
CA LEU A 784 -26.63 -30.43 11.98
C LEU A 784 -25.18 -30.91 11.96
N LYS A 785 -24.37 -30.55 12.97
CA LYS A 785 -22.92 -30.82 13.03
C LYS A 785 -22.16 -30.35 11.79
N VAL A 786 -22.52 -29.17 11.30
CA VAL A 786 -21.85 -28.49 10.17
C VAL A 786 -21.21 -27.19 10.63
N ALA A 787 -20.33 -26.63 9.81
CA ALA A 787 -19.80 -25.30 10.08
C ALA A 787 -20.90 -24.24 9.91
N ALA A 788 -20.95 -23.25 10.80
CA ALA A 788 -22.00 -22.22 10.79
C ALA A 788 -22.03 -21.42 9.49
N ASN A 789 -20.87 -21.17 8.86
CA ASN A 789 -20.77 -20.49 7.57
C ASN A 789 -21.38 -21.27 6.39
N SER A 790 -21.70 -22.55 6.56
CA SER A 790 -22.41 -23.34 5.55
C SER A 790 -23.92 -23.13 5.57
N ILE A 791 -24.44 -22.35 6.52
CA ILE A 791 -25.88 -22.11 6.72
C ILE A 791 -26.22 -20.65 6.46
N ASP A 792 -27.13 -20.42 5.52
CA ASP A 792 -27.76 -19.14 5.30
C ASP A 792 -29.18 -19.16 5.88
N ILE A 793 -29.42 -18.32 6.88
CA ILE A 793 -30.73 -18.16 7.53
C ILE A 793 -30.82 -16.76 8.13
N TYR A 794 -32.03 -16.22 8.19
CA TYR A 794 -32.32 -14.89 8.70
C TYR A 794 -33.44 -14.93 9.74
N VAL A 795 -33.29 -14.10 10.76
CA VAL A 795 -34.37 -13.62 11.62
C VAL A 795 -34.72 -12.21 11.16
N LEU A 796 -35.99 -11.91 10.96
CA LEU A 796 -36.51 -10.68 10.34
C LEU A 796 -37.64 -10.08 11.21
N GLY A 797 -38.10 -8.88 10.82
CA GLY A 797 -39.18 -8.18 11.51
C GLY A 797 -38.67 -7.35 12.70
N VAL A 798 -39.53 -7.16 13.70
CA VAL A 798 -39.21 -6.40 14.91
C VAL A 798 -38.50 -7.30 15.91
N GLN A 799 -37.35 -6.87 16.41
CA GLN A 799 -36.54 -7.62 17.37
C GLN A 799 -37.32 -7.84 18.68
N GLY A 800 -37.26 -9.08 19.20
CA GLY A 800 -37.91 -9.47 20.46
C GLY A 800 -39.01 -10.49 20.24
N GLU A 801 -40.15 -10.33 20.94
CA GLU A 801 -41.23 -11.33 20.94
C GLU A 801 -41.87 -11.54 19.56
N SER A 802 -41.87 -10.51 18.70
CA SER A 802 -42.51 -10.54 17.38
C SER A 802 -41.54 -10.80 16.22
N GLN A 803 -40.32 -11.28 16.50
CA GLN A 803 -39.35 -11.62 15.47
C GLN A 803 -39.79 -12.86 14.67
N VAL A 804 -39.47 -12.89 13.38
CA VAL A 804 -39.86 -13.97 12.46
C VAL A 804 -38.61 -14.68 11.93
N THR A 805 -38.57 -16.00 12.05
CA THR A 805 -37.51 -16.81 11.43
C THR A 805 -37.92 -17.15 10.00
N ALA A 806 -37.09 -16.79 9.02
CA ALA A 806 -37.33 -17.07 7.61
C ALA A 806 -36.86 -18.49 7.22
N TRP A 807 -37.61 -19.51 7.65
CA TRP A 807 -37.32 -20.91 7.37
C TRP A 807 -37.46 -21.23 5.88
N SER A 808 -38.39 -20.58 5.18
CA SER A 808 -38.57 -20.72 3.73
C SER A 808 -37.30 -20.41 2.93
N MET A 809 -36.45 -19.53 3.47
CA MET A 809 -35.21 -19.06 2.87
C MET A 809 -33.95 -19.75 3.41
N ALA A 810 -34.09 -20.64 4.40
CA ALA A 810 -32.96 -21.33 5.00
C ALA A 810 -32.26 -22.23 3.98
N ARG A 811 -30.92 -22.14 3.90
CA ARG A 811 -30.09 -22.95 3.00
C ARG A 811 -28.93 -23.61 3.74
N LEU A 812 -28.55 -24.80 3.28
CA LEU A 812 -27.34 -25.53 3.65
C LEU A 812 -26.51 -25.77 2.38
N GLY A 813 -25.31 -25.18 2.31
CA GLY A 813 -24.43 -25.30 1.14
C GLY A 813 -25.08 -24.84 -0.17
N GLY A 814 -25.94 -23.82 -0.11
CA GLY A 814 -26.70 -23.30 -1.26
C GLY A 814 -28.01 -24.04 -1.58
N SER A 815 -28.23 -25.23 -1.02
CA SER A 815 -29.48 -25.99 -1.20
C SER A 815 -30.53 -25.58 -0.16
N PRO A 816 -31.83 -25.48 -0.50
CA PRO A 816 -32.89 -25.25 0.49
C PRO A 816 -32.81 -26.28 1.62
N LEU A 817 -32.89 -25.82 2.86
CA LEU A 817 -32.70 -26.66 4.06
C LEU A 817 -33.68 -27.84 4.08
N SER A 818 -34.92 -27.61 3.65
CA SER A 818 -35.98 -28.63 3.51
C SER A 818 -35.68 -29.75 2.51
N LYS A 819 -34.80 -29.49 1.52
CA LYS A 819 -34.36 -30.48 0.53
C LYS A 819 -33.02 -31.13 0.87
N ALA A 820 -32.17 -30.40 1.59
CA ALA A 820 -30.84 -30.88 1.96
C ALA A 820 -30.87 -31.96 3.05
N MET A 821 -31.98 -32.05 3.80
CA MET A 821 -32.13 -32.96 4.94
C MET A 821 -33.43 -33.78 4.87
N PRO A 822 -33.47 -34.99 5.46
CA PRO A 822 -34.71 -35.74 5.64
C PRO A 822 -35.78 -34.95 6.42
N PRO A 823 -37.07 -35.20 6.16
CA PRO A 823 -38.16 -34.60 6.95
C PRO A 823 -37.99 -34.90 8.45
N LYS A 824 -38.29 -33.93 9.32
CA LYS A 824 -38.16 -34.00 10.79
C LYS A 824 -36.73 -34.14 11.34
N SER A 825 -35.70 -33.79 10.55
CA SER A 825 -34.32 -33.74 11.06
C SER A 825 -34.09 -32.62 12.08
N LEU A 826 -34.94 -31.59 12.07
CA LEU A 826 -34.89 -30.44 12.96
C LEU A 826 -36.29 -30.14 13.50
N ASP A 827 -36.33 -29.68 14.74
CA ASP A 827 -37.53 -29.11 15.37
C ASP A 827 -37.46 -27.59 15.26
N PHE A 828 -38.10 -27.05 14.22
CA PHE A 828 -37.99 -25.62 13.87
C PHE A 828 -38.54 -24.71 14.96
N ASP A 829 -39.66 -25.09 15.58
CA ASP A 829 -40.29 -24.30 16.65
C ASP A 829 -39.39 -24.25 17.87
N LYS A 830 -38.88 -25.41 18.32
CA LYS A 830 -37.96 -25.49 19.45
C LYS A 830 -36.68 -24.68 19.22
N ILE A 831 -36.10 -24.73 18.01
CA ILE A 831 -34.89 -23.98 17.67
C ILE A 831 -35.17 -22.47 17.63
N ALA A 832 -36.31 -22.06 17.09
CA ALA A 832 -36.72 -20.66 17.07
C ALA A 832 -36.95 -20.11 18.49
N ASP A 833 -37.59 -20.91 19.35
CA ASP A 833 -37.84 -20.58 20.75
C ASP A 833 -36.53 -20.48 21.54
N GLU A 834 -35.62 -21.46 21.39
CA GLU A 834 -34.29 -21.40 22.02
C GLU A 834 -33.53 -20.13 21.60
N CYS A 835 -33.56 -19.78 20.30
CA CYS A 835 -32.91 -18.58 19.81
C CYS A 835 -33.51 -17.30 20.43
N ARG A 836 -34.83 -17.24 20.59
CA ARG A 836 -35.55 -16.09 21.17
C ARG A 836 -35.24 -15.91 22.66
N GLU A 837 -35.19 -17.01 23.42
CA GLU A 837 -34.99 -16.99 24.86
C GLU A 837 -33.51 -16.84 25.28
N ARG A 838 -32.56 -17.14 24.37
CA ARG A 838 -31.11 -17.16 24.68
C ARG A 838 -30.58 -15.88 25.33
N ALA A 839 -31.07 -14.72 24.91
CA ALA A 839 -30.67 -13.45 25.52
C ALA A 839 -31.11 -13.36 26.99
N GLN A 840 -32.36 -13.73 27.28
CA GLN A 840 -32.92 -13.72 28.63
C GLN A 840 -32.20 -14.72 29.53
N MET A 841 -31.93 -15.94 29.04
CA MET A 841 -31.20 -16.96 29.79
C MET A 841 -29.80 -16.47 30.22
N ILE A 842 -29.06 -15.84 29.31
CA ILE A 842 -27.74 -15.30 29.66
C ILE A 842 -27.86 -14.11 30.63
N MET A 843 -28.83 -13.21 30.44
CA MET A 843 -29.03 -12.08 31.34
C MET A 843 -29.41 -12.51 32.76
N GLN A 844 -30.26 -13.54 32.91
CA GLN A 844 -30.66 -14.05 34.23
C GLN A 844 -29.47 -14.55 35.06
N VAL A 845 -28.46 -15.14 34.42
CA VAL A 845 -27.29 -15.71 35.11
C VAL A 845 -26.11 -14.75 35.16
N LYS A 846 -25.72 -14.18 34.01
CA LYS A 846 -24.52 -13.32 33.86
C LYS A 846 -24.80 -11.85 34.16
N GLY A 847 -26.06 -11.42 34.11
CA GLY A 847 -26.47 -10.03 34.27
C GLY A 847 -26.39 -9.17 32.99
N ALA A 848 -25.72 -9.63 31.92
CA ALA A 848 -25.65 -8.93 30.64
C ALA A 848 -25.15 -9.80 29.46
N THR A 849 -25.40 -9.34 28.23
CA THR A 849 -25.01 -10.00 26.97
C THR A 849 -24.19 -9.12 26.01
N PRO A 850 -23.05 -8.53 26.41
CA PRO A 850 -22.39 -7.49 25.62
C PRO A 850 -21.60 -7.98 24.40
N TYR A 851 -21.01 -9.18 24.44
CA TYR A 851 -20.01 -9.58 23.43
C TYR A 851 -20.60 -9.92 22.05
N GLY A 852 -21.74 -10.62 22.01
CA GLY A 852 -22.38 -10.98 20.74
C GLY A 852 -22.83 -9.73 19.97
N ILE A 853 -23.47 -8.79 20.68
CA ILE A 853 -23.91 -7.53 20.07
C ILE A 853 -22.72 -6.64 19.66
N ALA A 854 -21.66 -6.59 20.48
CA ALA A 854 -20.44 -5.87 20.14
C ALA A 854 -19.80 -6.36 18.84
N SER A 855 -19.73 -7.68 18.66
CA SER A 855 -19.16 -8.29 17.45
C SER A 855 -19.94 -7.90 16.18
N VAL A 856 -21.27 -7.92 16.22
CA VAL A 856 -22.08 -7.57 15.04
C VAL A 856 -22.07 -6.08 14.73
N VAL A 857 -22.05 -5.22 15.76
CA VAL A 857 -21.93 -3.77 15.58
C VAL A 857 -20.56 -3.42 15.00
N ALA A 858 -19.47 -3.97 15.54
CA ALA A 858 -18.13 -3.78 14.99
C ALA A 858 -18.05 -4.27 13.53
N SER A 859 -18.60 -5.45 13.21
CA SER A 859 -18.68 -5.96 11.84
C SER A 859 -19.45 -5.02 10.90
N THR A 860 -20.50 -4.38 11.40
CA THR A 860 -21.30 -3.39 10.65
C THR A 860 -20.51 -2.11 10.43
N CYS A 861 -19.86 -1.56 11.46
CA CYS A 861 -18.97 -0.40 11.35
C CYS A 861 -17.87 -0.65 10.31
N ARG A 862 -17.22 -1.81 10.35
CA ARG A 862 -16.20 -2.22 9.38
C ARG A 862 -16.76 -2.29 7.95
N SER A 863 -17.99 -2.77 7.79
CA SER A 863 -18.64 -2.87 6.47
C SER A 863 -18.94 -1.48 5.89
N ILE A 864 -19.33 -0.53 6.74
CA ILE A 864 -19.59 0.87 6.34
C ILE A 864 -18.29 1.60 6.01
N LEU A 865 -17.30 1.58 6.92
CA LEU A 865 -16.05 2.33 6.73
C LEU A 865 -15.26 1.85 5.50
N LEU A 866 -15.28 0.55 5.22
CA LEU A 866 -14.56 -0.06 4.09
C LEU A 866 -15.45 -0.30 2.85
N ASP A 867 -16.65 0.28 2.80
CA ASP A 867 -17.64 0.09 1.72
C ASP A 867 -17.81 -1.37 1.24
N LYS A 868 -17.87 -2.34 2.17
CA LYS A 868 -17.84 -3.78 1.82
C LYS A 868 -19.08 -4.29 1.08
N ARG A 869 -20.17 -3.51 1.04
CA ARG A 869 -21.43 -3.89 0.37
C ARG A 869 -21.97 -5.24 0.84
N ASN A 870 -21.89 -5.48 2.14
CA ASN A 870 -22.43 -6.70 2.77
C ASN A 870 -23.95 -6.60 2.92
N VAL A 871 -24.65 -7.73 2.74
CA VAL A 871 -26.09 -7.85 3.05
C VAL A 871 -26.27 -8.34 4.49
N ARG A 872 -26.95 -7.57 5.33
CA ARG A 872 -27.18 -7.89 6.76
C ARG A 872 -28.62 -7.59 7.16
N PRO A 873 -29.25 -8.39 8.04
CA PRO A 873 -30.59 -8.12 8.54
C PRO A 873 -30.53 -7.04 9.64
N LEU A 874 -30.67 -5.77 9.23
CA LEU A 874 -30.57 -4.62 10.12
C LEU A 874 -31.86 -3.85 10.16
N SER A 875 -32.09 -3.17 11.28
CA SER A 875 -33.22 -2.25 11.41
C SER A 875 -33.01 -1.04 10.53
N HIS A 876 -33.89 -0.81 9.56
CA HIS A 876 -33.84 0.36 8.70
C HIS A 876 -35.23 0.72 8.22
N PHE A 877 -35.40 1.97 7.78
CA PHE A 877 -36.71 2.51 7.44
C PHE A 877 -37.36 1.77 6.26
N GLN A 878 -38.58 1.28 6.47
CA GLN A 878 -39.41 0.64 5.46
C GLN A 878 -40.52 1.60 5.01
N PRO A 879 -40.48 2.13 3.78
CA PRO A 879 -41.47 3.09 3.30
C PRO A 879 -42.91 2.59 3.36
N GLU A 880 -43.12 1.30 3.10
CA GLU A 880 -44.44 0.66 3.07
C GLU A 880 -45.14 0.64 4.45
N PHE A 881 -44.37 0.61 5.53
CA PHE A 881 -44.87 0.54 6.90
C PHE A 881 -44.68 1.85 7.68
N GLY A 882 -43.80 2.74 7.20
CA GLY A 882 -43.53 4.04 7.82
C GLY A 882 -42.82 3.94 9.16
N CYS A 883 -42.03 2.89 9.40
CA CYS A 883 -41.20 2.68 10.58
C CYS A 883 -39.92 1.90 10.22
N CYS A 884 -38.94 1.87 11.13
CA CYS A 884 -37.73 1.07 10.99
C CYS A 884 -37.94 -0.32 11.60
N PHE A 885 -37.61 -1.37 10.86
CA PHE A 885 -37.51 -2.74 11.38
C PHE A 885 -36.54 -3.57 10.53
N SER A 886 -36.27 -4.80 10.96
CA SER A 886 -35.20 -5.60 10.37
C SER A 886 -35.62 -6.35 9.11
N LEU A 887 -35.04 -5.95 7.98
CA LEU A 887 -34.99 -6.71 6.73
C LEU A 887 -33.54 -6.79 6.25
N PRO A 888 -33.18 -7.69 5.32
CA PRO A 888 -31.82 -7.72 4.79
C PRO A 888 -31.55 -6.43 4.02
N ALA A 889 -30.55 -5.68 4.46
CA ALA A 889 -30.11 -4.42 3.86
C ALA A 889 -28.74 -4.61 3.24
N LEU A 890 -28.54 -4.07 2.03
CA LEU A 890 -27.23 -3.85 1.45
C LEU A 890 -26.58 -2.62 2.10
N ILE A 891 -25.43 -2.80 2.74
CA ILE A 891 -24.77 -1.75 3.52
C ILE A 891 -23.42 -1.38 2.92
N GLY A 892 -23.21 -0.09 2.72
CA GLY A 892 -21.92 0.48 2.30
C GLY A 892 -21.62 1.79 3.01
N ARG A 893 -20.74 2.62 2.44
CA ARG A 893 -20.26 3.85 3.09
C ARG A 893 -21.37 4.84 3.41
N GLN A 894 -22.38 4.91 2.55
CA GLN A 894 -23.53 5.77 2.73
C GLN A 894 -24.52 5.24 3.79
N GLY A 895 -24.28 4.07 4.37
CA GLY A 895 -25.24 3.38 5.22
C GLY A 895 -26.02 2.35 4.40
N VAL A 896 -27.35 2.40 4.46
CA VAL A 896 -28.24 1.48 3.73
C VAL A 896 -28.36 1.90 2.26
N ILE A 897 -27.75 1.13 1.36
CA ILE A 897 -27.83 1.35 -0.09
C ILE A 897 -29.20 0.90 -0.63
N GLY A 898 -29.74 -0.19 -0.09
CA GLY A 898 -31.04 -0.72 -0.50
C GLY A 898 -31.50 -1.91 0.34
N THR A 899 -32.79 -2.18 0.29
CA THR A 899 -33.44 -3.32 0.95
C THR A 899 -33.50 -4.50 -0.02
N ILE A 900 -33.16 -5.69 0.46
CA ILE A 900 -33.28 -6.94 -0.29
C ILE A 900 -34.57 -7.64 0.15
N HIS A 901 -35.53 -7.71 -0.76
CA HIS A 901 -36.77 -8.44 -0.54
C HIS A 901 -36.55 -9.93 -0.78
N LEU A 902 -36.87 -10.75 0.22
CA LEU A 902 -36.78 -12.20 0.14
C LEU A 902 -38.13 -12.77 -0.30
N ALA A 903 -38.11 -13.93 -0.96
CA ALA A 903 -39.33 -14.67 -1.31
C ALA A 903 -39.75 -15.53 -0.10
N LEU A 904 -40.36 -14.89 0.89
CA LEU A 904 -40.90 -15.53 2.08
C LEU A 904 -42.20 -16.26 1.77
N ASP A 905 -42.63 -17.13 2.68
CA ASP A 905 -43.98 -17.70 2.59
C ASP A 905 -45.04 -16.74 3.14
N ASP A 906 -46.32 -17.01 2.78
CA ASP A 906 -47.43 -16.13 3.14
C ASP A 906 -47.60 -15.94 4.66
N ALA A 907 -47.20 -16.93 5.47
CA ALA A 907 -47.31 -16.87 6.92
C ALA A 907 -46.20 -16.01 7.54
N GLU A 908 -44.96 -16.19 7.08
CA GLU A 908 -43.81 -15.37 7.45
C GLU A 908 -44.05 -13.90 7.08
N ASP A 909 -44.53 -13.63 5.86
CA ASP A 909 -44.87 -12.26 5.40
C ASP A 909 -46.00 -11.64 6.23
N ALA A 910 -47.06 -12.40 6.52
CA ALA A 910 -48.17 -11.91 7.34
C ALA A 910 -47.71 -11.56 8.76
N HIS A 911 -46.83 -12.36 9.37
CA HIS A 911 -46.29 -12.11 10.70
C HIS A 911 -45.38 -10.87 10.73
N ILE A 912 -44.52 -10.69 9.73
CA ILE A 912 -43.68 -9.48 9.61
C ILE A 912 -44.57 -8.24 9.47
N SER A 913 -45.60 -8.31 8.61
CA SER A 913 -46.55 -7.22 8.39
C SER A 913 -47.31 -6.83 9.66
N ASP A 914 -47.82 -7.81 10.41
CA ASP A 914 -48.53 -7.57 11.68
C ASP A 914 -47.60 -6.94 12.74
N SER A 915 -46.38 -7.46 12.85
CA SER A 915 -45.36 -6.92 13.76
C SER A 915 -45.00 -5.46 13.42
N ALA A 916 -44.79 -5.16 12.15
CA ALA A 916 -44.50 -3.81 11.67
C ALA A 916 -45.66 -2.83 11.94
N LYS A 917 -46.92 -3.26 11.74
CA LYS A 917 -48.12 -2.45 12.06
C LYS A 917 -48.23 -2.15 13.55
N LYS A 918 -47.96 -3.15 14.41
CA LYS A 918 -47.93 -2.95 15.88
C LYS A 918 -46.85 -1.95 16.30
N LEU A 919 -45.65 -2.06 15.71
CA LEU A 919 -44.58 -1.09 15.95
C LEU A 919 -44.96 0.31 15.47
N LYS A 920 -45.60 0.42 14.31
CA LYS A 920 -46.07 1.70 13.75
C LYS A 920 -47.10 2.37 14.66
N GLY A 921 -48.09 1.60 15.16
CA GLY A 921 -49.07 2.12 16.12
C GLY A 921 -48.43 2.61 17.43
N ARG A 922 -47.41 1.89 17.94
CA ARG A 922 -46.62 2.34 19.11
C ARG A 922 -45.84 3.62 18.82
N LEU A 923 -45.28 3.76 17.61
CA LEU A 923 -44.57 4.97 17.21
C LEU A 923 -45.52 6.18 17.16
N GLU A 924 -46.75 5.98 16.72
CA GLU A 924 -47.79 7.03 16.66
C GLU A 924 -48.27 7.44 18.06
N SER A 925 -48.53 6.48 18.97
CA SER A 925 -48.92 6.81 20.34
C SER A 925 -47.84 7.61 21.09
N VAL A 926 -46.55 7.30 20.85
CA VAL A 926 -45.43 8.05 21.41
C VAL A 926 -45.39 9.49 20.88
N LYS A 927 -45.93 9.77 19.70
CA LYS A 927 -45.99 11.13 19.14
C LYS A 927 -47.15 11.93 19.71
N GLU A 928 -48.31 11.32 19.86
CA GLU A 928 -49.51 11.97 20.42
C GLU A 928 -49.26 12.44 21.85
N ASN A 929 -48.66 11.59 22.70
CA ASN A 929 -48.30 11.94 24.07
C ASN A 929 -47.31 13.12 24.17
N VAL A 930 -46.51 13.40 23.14
CA VAL A 930 -45.55 14.53 23.11
C VAL A 930 -46.21 15.84 22.66
N LEU A 931 -47.34 15.77 21.95
CA LEU A 931 -48.13 16.94 21.56
C LEU A 931 -49.05 17.41 22.69
N GLU A 932 -49.37 16.57 23.67
CA GLU A 932 -50.14 16.94 24.87
C GLU A 932 -49.27 17.52 26.00
N ASP A 933 -47.96 17.23 26.02
CA ASP A 933 -46.99 17.71 27.03
C ASP A 933 -46.22 19.00 26.62
N ASN A 934 -46.41 19.51 25.40
CA ASN A 934 -45.90 20.82 24.93
C ASN A 934 -47.03 21.83 24.82
#